data_AF-A0AAW6BEA5-F1
#
_entry.id   AF-A0AAW6BEA5-F1
#
_cell.length_a   1.000
_cell.length_b   1.000
_cell.length_c   1.000
_cell.angle_alpha   90.00
_cell.angle_beta   90.00
_cell.angle_gamma   90.00
#
_symmetry.space_group_name_H-M   'P 1'
#
loop_
_entity.id
_entity.type
_entity.pdbx_description
1 polymer ?
#
loop_
_entity_poly.entity_id
_entity_poly.type
_entity_poly.pdbx_seq_one_letter_code
_entity_poly.pdbx_strand_id
1 'polypeptide(L)'
;MSEQNQTVTLPDKKDIGLLTEEGLWDNWLDIDAVKKLVNHPLLIAMSEERITLSGMRYFLIQHHHYSRNFTRFLCALISHIDNFNDIHHLMENLREEMGVNGEGKVTHAELFQRSLMETGAQVSSIPALEETSHLASCVLNYCCSGEIADGLAALCLGAEAIVPMIYKPVLHALTHLGVAERGLEFFKLHIEEDEDHAITMMHILHNITENNEQLAKRVKAVGKNTILLRCRMFDAVYENIKNEILFTEDDACRIFEKYESNVRSYCRNYPAIFTTASNALVTDRQGKSWIDFLSGAGSLNYGHNNPRLKSHLIEYIEKDGITHSLDLYTNAKRAFIESFNQQILKPRGLQYRFQFTGPTGTNAVEAAMKIARKVTGRSDIVAFTNAFHGMSLGALAATAREKKRNAAGVSLNNIVRLPFENFLSQNDTSLDFLEKMLVSPGSGIDFPAAIILETIQAEGGVNVASVEWLRGVAEIAAANNILLIVDDIQAGCGRTGTFFSFEDTGIKPDIICLAKSVSGYGLPMSLVLMKPELDIWQPGEHNGTFRGNNLAFIGATYALDYWHDSHFLRSLKDKSEIVHKYLLGLHQRYPQLIRTIRGKGMLWGLELFSSQAAENVRNQATELGLIIETCGPLGQVIKLLPPLTIEINVLEHGLLLLEKSLKQVSVQLGVENKTDTSSLTPHDTLFYQDEILIEKKLLSLDENEKSSLLEAQKSLSQKLVDGGLNFEGKNYPVSIRPLILSDNLIRQLASIGERFTEIFEKFAHAWVENVSIREYFPAYKKSEHYLFNLPNHTPLTRIFRLDGLFSEDGTYQILETNTDCPGGVIQNGIAGAL
;
A
#
# COMPACT_ATOMS: atom_id res chain seq x y z
N MET A 1 27.68 -1.96 -30.53
CA MET A 1 28.93 -2.10 -29.75
C MET A 1 28.64 -3.06 -28.62
N SER A 2 29.50 -4.05 -28.47
CA SER A 2 29.34 -5.32 -27.75
C SER A 2 28.96 -5.19 -26.27
N GLU A 3 27.97 -5.99 -25.86
CA GLU A 3 27.68 -6.38 -24.48
C GLU A 3 28.92 -7.01 -23.82
N GLN A 4 29.39 -6.43 -22.73
CA GLN A 4 30.32 -7.08 -21.81
C GLN A 4 29.51 -7.66 -20.65
N ASN A 5 29.32 -8.97 -20.69
CA ASN A 5 28.98 -9.78 -19.52
C ASN A 5 30.09 -9.62 -18.46
N GLN A 6 29.86 -8.75 -17.47
CA GLN A 6 30.60 -8.82 -16.21
C GLN A 6 30.06 -10.01 -15.41
N THR A 7 30.64 -11.18 -15.62
CA THR A 7 30.65 -12.24 -14.62
C THR A 7 31.21 -11.66 -13.33
N VAL A 8 30.38 -11.57 -12.30
CA VAL A 8 30.78 -11.25 -10.94
C VAL A 8 31.74 -12.34 -10.48
N THR A 9 33.05 -12.09 -10.62
CA THR A 9 34.09 -12.87 -9.98
C THR A 9 33.93 -12.72 -8.48
N LEU A 10 33.71 -13.84 -7.79
CA LEU A 10 33.72 -13.94 -6.33
C LEU A 10 35.04 -13.35 -5.80
N PRO A 11 35.02 -12.53 -4.74
CA PRO A 11 36.24 -11.98 -4.16
C PRO A 11 37.13 -13.10 -3.62
N ASP A 12 38.44 -12.91 -3.78
CA ASP A 12 39.45 -13.91 -3.45
C ASP A 12 39.63 -14.01 -1.92
N LYS A 13 40.11 -15.14 -1.41
CA LYS A 13 40.24 -15.39 0.05
C LYS A 13 41.09 -14.33 0.78
N LYS A 14 41.93 -13.58 0.05
CA LYS A 14 42.73 -12.45 0.57
C LYS A 14 41.91 -11.21 0.94
N ASP A 15 40.72 -11.02 0.35
CA ASP A 15 39.89 -9.82 0.57
C ASP A 15 39.10 -9.87 1.90
N ILE A 16 39.08 -11.01 2.60
CA ILE A 16 38.40 -11.19 3.89
C ILE A 16 39.32 -10.87 5.08
N GLY A 17 40.58 -10.49 4.83
CA GLY A 17 41.52 -10.14 5.90
C GLY A 17 41.85 -11.31 6.83
N LEU A 18 41.98 -12.53 6.27
CA LEU A 18 42.49 -13.69 7.00
C LEU A 18 43.97 -13.46 7.35
N LEU A 19 44.19 -13.20 8.64
CA LEU A 19 45.18 -13.76 9.57
C LEU A 19 46.56 -14.13 9.00
N THR A 20 47.60 -13.70 9.73
CA THR A 20 48.97 -13.52 9.23
C THR A 20 49.80 -14.81 9.11
N GLU A 21 49.22 -15.97 9.43
CA GLU A 21 49.81 -17.30 9.19
C GLU A 21 48.95 -18.12 8.22
N GLU A 22 49.53 -18.49 7.07
CA GLU A 22 48.87 -19.23 5.98
C GLU A 22 48.16 -20.52 6.46
N GLY A 23 46.84 -20.45 6.63
CA GLY A 23 45.95 -21.63 6.62
C GLY A 23 45.58 -22.26 7.97
N LEU A 24 45.97 -21.69 9.13
CA LEU A 24 45.64 -22.25 10.45
C LEU A 24 44.12 -22.39 10.67
N TRP A 25 43.35 -21.39 10.24
CA TRP A 25 41.91 -21.29 10.48
C TRP A 25 41.04 -21.92 9.38
N ASP A 26 41.62 -22.13 8.19
CA ASP A 26 40.93 -22.56 6.97
C ASP A 26 40.18 -23.89 7.13
N ASN A 27 40.65 -24.74 8.05
CA ASN A 27 40.06 -26.05 8.34
C ASN A 27 39.09 -26.05 9.52
N TRP A 28 38.97 -24.96 10.28
CA TRP A 28 38.22 -24.92 11.54
C TRP A 28 37.05 -23.94 11.54
N LEU A 29 37.19 -22.79 10.89
CA LEU A 29 36.10 -21.81 10.75
C LEU A 29 35.17 -22.19 9.59
N ASP A 30 33.86 -22.12 9.84
CA ASP A 30 32.85 -22.28 8.80
C ASP A 30 32.79 -21.01 7.95
N ILE A 31 33.23 -21.12 6.69
CA ILE A 31 33.39 -19.98 5.78
C ILE A 31 32.06 -19.24 5.56
N ASP A 32 30.93 -19.95 5.49
CA ASP A 32 29.63 -19.30 5.26
C ASP A 32 29.16 -18.52 6.48
N ALA A 33 29.37 -19.06 7.68
CA ALA A 33 29.08 -18.35 8.93
C ALA A 33 29.97 -17.11 9.09
N VAL A 34 31.28 -17.21 8.78
CA VAL A 34 32.20 -16.06 8.80
C VAL A 34 31.80 -15.02 7.76
N LYS A 35 31.48 -15.43 6.52
CA LYS A 35 30.97 -14.53 5.48
C LYS A 35 29.70 -13.81 5.93
N LYS A 36 28.78 -14.51 6.60
CA LYS A 36 27.57 -13.90 7.14
C LYS A 36 27.89 -12.86 8.21
N LEU A 37 28.87 -13.14 9.08
CA LEU A 37 29.31 -12.22 10.12
C LEU A 37 29.95 -10.96 9.53
N VAL A 38 30.97 -11.10 8.68
CA VAL A 38 31.73 -9.95 8.15
C VAL A 38 30.90 -9.07 7.21
N ASN A 39 29.96 -9.68 6.47
CA ASN A 39 29.03 -8.95 5.60
C ASN A 39 27.73 -8.54 6.34
N HIS A 40 27.71 -8.61 7.67
CA HIS A 40 26.52 -8.24 8.43
C HIS A 40 26.24 -6.73 8.27
N PRO A 41 24.98 -6.32 7.98
CA PRO A 41 24.63 -4.91 7.72
C PRO A 41 25.09 -3.93 8.81
N LEU A 42 25.05 -4.34 10.08
CA LEU A 42 25.57 -3.59 11.22
C LEU A 42 27.07 -3.30 11.14
N LEU A 43 27.89 -4.32 10.83
CA LEU A 43 29.34 -4.16 10.74
C LEU A 43 29.72 -3.34 9.50
N ILE A 44 29.05 -3.58 8.37
CA ILE A 44 29.21 -2.74 7.18
C ILE A 44 28.87 -1.28 7.52
N ALA A 45 27.80 -1.02 8.28
CA ALA A 45 27.45 0.32 8.71
C ALA A 45 28.53 0.98 9.60
N MET A 46 29.19 0.21 10.45
CA MET A 46 30.30 0.73 11.25
C MET A 46 31.55 1.00 10.38
N SER A 47 31.89 0.09 9.48
CA SER A 47 33.00 0.23 8.54
C SER A 47 32.84 1.37 7.53
N GLU A 48 31.61 1.72 7.18
CA GLU A 48 31.32 2.80 6.23
C GLU A 48 30.99 4.12 6.94
N GLU A 49 31.31 4.25 8.23
CA GLU A 49 31.09 5.48 9.02
C GLU A 49 29.61 5.91 9.07
N ARG A 50 28.70 4.93 8.95
CA ARG A 50 27.27 5.13 8.82
C ARG A 50 26.53 5.06 10.15
N ILE A 51 27.14 4.67 11.26
CA ILE A 51 26.42 4.58 12.54
C ILE A 51 26.43 5.93 13.27
N THR A 52 25.30 6.39 13.82
CA THR A 52 25.27 7.57 14.69
C THR A 52 25.88 7.25 16.06
N LEU A 53 26.21 8.29 16.84
CA LEU A 53 26.64 8.11 18.23
C LEU A 53 25.57 7.41 19.08
N SER A 54 24.28 7.64 18.81
CA SER A 54 23.16 6.98 19.50
C SER A 54 23.10 5.49 19.18
N GLY A 55 23.18 5.13 17.89
CA GLY A 55 23.26 3.73 17.46
C GLY A 55 24.49 3.02 18.02
N MET A 56 25.64 3.71 18.05
CA MET A 56 26.87 3.18 18.60
C MET A 56 26.76 2.91 20.11
N ARG A 57 26.13 3.81 20.89
CA ARG A 57 25.85 3.59 22.32
C ARG A 57 25.02 2.34 22.54
N TYR A 58 23.97 2.15 21.74
CA TYR A 58 23.09 0.99 21.85
C TYR A 58 23.87 -0.31 21.61
N PHE A 59 24.69 -0.36 20.55
CA PHE A 59 25.57 -1.50 20.29
C PHE A 59 26.51 -1.77 21.47
N LEU A 60 27.21 -0.75 21.99
CA LEU A 60 28.14 -0.93 23.11
C LEU A 60 27.45 -1.47 24.37
N ILE A 61 26.21 -1.07 24.63
CA ILE A 61 25.44 -1.56 25.78
C ILE A 61 25.05 -3.03 25.58
N GLN A 62 24.59 -3.41 24.37
CA GLN A 62 24.30 -4.83 24.08
C GLN A 62 25.58 -5.68 24.12
N HIS A 63 26.68 -5.16 23.60
CA HIS A 63 27.99 -5.84 23.68
C HIS A 63 28.45 -6.01 25.13
N HIS A 64 28.27 -4.99 25.99
CA HIS A 64 28.57 -5.08 27.42
C HIS A 64 27.82 -6.23 28.12
N HIS A 65 26.52 -6.40 27.83
CA HIS A 65 25.71 -7.45 28.44
C HIS A 65 26.22 -8.85 28.10
N TYR A 66 26.84 -9.02 26.92
CA TYR A 66 27.55 -10.22 26.53
C TYR A 66 28.96 -10.30 27.18
N SER A 67 29.82 -9.31 26.93
CA SER A 67 31.27 -9.39 27.21
C SER A 67 31.60 -9.46 28.70
N ARG A 68 30.76 -8.91 29.58
CA ARG A 68 30.94 -9.00 31.04
C ARG A 68 30.94 -10.43 31.59
N ASN A 69 30.52 -11.42 30.80
CA ASN A 69 30.53 -12.82 31.19
C ASN A 69 31.80 -13.57 30.78
N PHE A 70 32.74 -12.94 30.07
CA PHE A 70 33.90 -13.62 29.49
C PHE A 70 34.78 -14.32 30.54
N THR A 71 35.11 -13.64 31.65
CA THR A 71 35.83 -14.24 32.78
C THR A 71 35.08 -15.43 33.40
N ARG A 72 33.74 -15.40 33.41
CA ARG A 72 32.92 -16.54 33.88
C ARG A 72 33.01 -17.72 32.91
N PHE A 73 33.08 -17.46 31.60
CA PHE A 73 33.26 -18.51 30.60
C PHE A 73 34.62 -19.19 30.75
N LEU A 74 35.70 -18.42 30.93
CA LEU A 74 37.05 -18.95 31.18
C LEU A 74 37.12 -19.76 32.47
N CYS A 75 36.60 -19.24 33.59
CA CYS A 75 36.57 -19.97 34.86
C CYS A 75 35.78 -21.29 34.76
N ALA A 76 34.63 -21.28 34.07
CA ALA A 76 33.84 -22.49 33.85
C ALA A 76 34.63 -23.53 33.03
N LEU A 77 35.27 -23.10 31.94
CA LEU A 77 36.08 -23.97 31.10
C LEU A 77 37.28 -24.55 31.86
N ILE A 78 38.05 -23.71 32.57
CA ILE A 78 39.23 -24.12 33.35
C ILE A 78 38.86 -25.17 34.40
N SER A 79 37.67 -25.07 35.02
CA SER A 79 37.22 -26.01 36.05
C SER A 79 37.02 -27.45 35.56
N HIS A 80 37.02 -27.66 34.24
CA HIS A 80 36.85 -28.96 33.60
C HIS A 80 38.12 -29.49 32.91
N ILE A 81 39.24 -28.77 32.97
CA ILE A 81 40.50 -29.17 32.33
C ILE A 81 41.42 -29.83 33.37
N ASP A 82 41.93 -31.03 33.06
CA ASP A 82 42.85 -31.77 33.95
C ASP A 82 44.34 -31.50 33.63
N ASN A 83 44.66 -31.06 32.41
CA ASN A 83 46.04 -30.83 31.98
C ASN A 83 46.58 -29.50 32.53
N PHE A 84 47.60 -29.59 33.39
CA PHE A 84 48.22 -28.44 34.04
C PHE A 84 48.77 -27.38 33.05
N ASN A 85 49.33 -27.79 31.91
CA ASN A 85 49.86 -26.84 30.93
C ASN A 85 48.73 -26.06 30.24
N ASP A 86 47.64 -26.76 29.89
CA ASP A 86 46.47 -26.13 29.25
C ASP A 86 45.75 -25.18 30.23
N ILE A 87 45.67 -25.56 31.51
CA ILE A 87 45.18 -24.69 32.60
C ILE A 87 46.08 -23.46 32.70
N HIS A 88 47.40 -23.62 32.72
CA HIS A 88 48.33 -22.50 32.82
C HIS A 88 48.11 -21.50 31.68
N HIS A 89 48.00 -21.97 30.43
CA HIS A 89 47.75 -21.12 29.27
C HIS A 89 46.41 -20.35 29.35
N LEU A 90 45.33 -20.99 29.77
CA LEU A 90 44.04 -20.31 29.93
C LEU A 90 44.01 -19.39 31.16
N MET A 91 44.78 -19.71 32.20
CA MET A 91 44.96 -18.84 33.36
C MET A 91 45.74 -17.58 33.02
N GLU A 92 46.67 -17.61 32.05
CA GLU A 92 47.34 -16.41 31.52
C GLU A 92 46.32 -15.47 30.86
N ASN A 93 45.46 -15.98 29.99
CA ASN A 93 44.37 -15.19 29.38
C ASN A 93 43.44 -14.62 30.47
N LEU A 94 43.02 -15.44 31.45
CA LEU A 94 42.22 -14.95 32.58
C LEU A 94 42.96 -13.87 33.41
N ARG A 95 44.28 -13.99 33.55
CA ARG A 95 45.12 -13.03 34.30
C ARG A 95 45.20 -11.69 33.57
N GLU A 96 45.23 -11.69 32.25
CA GLU A 96 45.22 -10.51 31.39
C GLU A 96 43.87 -9.80 31.41
N GLU A 97 42.78 -10.55 31.27
CA GLU A 97 41.40 -10.07 31.43
C GLU A 97 41.18 -9.37 32.78
N MET A 98 41.75 -9.94 33.84
CA MET A 98 41.68 -9.45 35.22
C MET A 98 42.73 -8.38 35.56
N GLY A 99 43.62 -8.00 34.64
CA GLY A 99 44.61 -6.93 34.83
C GLY A 99 45.70 -7.24 35.87
N VAL A 100 46.04 -8.50 36.10
CA VAL A 100 46.91 -8.94 37.22
C VAL A 100 48.42 -8.91 36.87
N ASN A 101 48.80 -8.50 35.66
CA ASN A 101 50.18 -8.41 35.19
C ASN A 101 50.88 -7.08 35.54
N GLY A 102 51.32 -6.94 36.79
CA GLY A 102 52.29 -5.91 37.22
C GLY A 102 51.70 -4.52 37.54
N GLU A 103 52.51 -3.68 38.20
CA GLU A 103 52.10 -2.39 38.77
C GLU A 103 51.42 -1.46 37.74
N GLY A 104 50.11 -1.25 37.90
CA GLY A 104 49.36 -0.17 37.23
C GLY A 104 48.56 -0.54 35.99
N LYS A 105 48.39 -1.83 35.63
CA LYS A 105 47.53 -2.22 34.50
C LYS A 105 46.03 -2.27 34.89
N VAL A 106 45.22 -1.82 33.94
CA VAL A 106 43.77 -1.62 34.00
C VAL A 106 43.08 -2.89 33.51
N THR A 107 42.00 -3.34 34.14
CA THR A 107 41.28 -4.55 33.71
C THR A 107 40.58 -4.35 32.37
N HIS A 108 40.30 -5.42 31.63
CA HIS A 108 39.54 -5.33 30.36
C HIS A 108 38.15 -4.73 30.59
N ALA A 109 37.53 -5.05 31.73
CA ALA A 109 36.27 -4.46 32.16
C ALA A 109 36.37 -2.93 32.36
N GLU A 110 37.45 -2.45 32.97
CA GLU A 110 37.72 -1.01 33.14
C GLU A 110 38.02 -0.33 31.80
N LEU A 111 38.77 -0.97 30.89
CA LEU A 111 39.02 -0.45 29.54
C LEU A 111 37.71 -0.32 28.75
N PHE A 112 36.84 -1.33 28.79
CA PHE A 112 35.51 -1.24 28.15
C PHE A 112 34.62 -0.17 28.80
N GLN A 113 34.73 0.00 30.12
CA GLN A 113 34.01 1.06 30.84
C GLN A 113 34.43 2.45 30.36
N ARG A 114 35.69 2.66 29.96
CA ARG A 114 36.13 3.91 29.33
C ARG A 114 35.41 4.15 28.00
N SER A 115 35.25 3.14 27.16
CA SER A 115 34.47 3.24 25.91
C SER A 115 33.02 3.64 26.18
N LEU A 116 32.38 3.06 27.21
CA LEU A 116 31.02 3.43 27.62
C LEU A 116 30.95 4.88 28.12
N MET A 117 31.92 5.31 28.94
CA MET A 117 31.97 6.68 29.47
C MET A 117 32.19 7.72 28.36
N GLU A 118 33.16 7.51 27.47
CA GLU A 118 33.47 8.46 26.39
C GLU A 118 32.33 8.59 25.39
N THR A 119 31.62 7.50 25.12
CA THR A 119 30.44 7.56 24.26
C THR A 119 29.22 8.11 24.99
N GLY A 120 29.19 8.10 26.33
CA GLY A 120 28.01 8.46 27.13
C GLY A 120 26.95 7.34 27.17
N ALA A 121 27.36 6.09 26.93
CA ALA A 121 26.49 4.92 26.99
C ALA A 121 26.20 4.52 28.44
N GLN A 122 24.92 4.49 28.83
CA GLN A 122 24.47 4.10 30.17
C GLN A 122 23.89 2.68 30.15
N VAL A 123 24.60 1.69 30.70
CA VAL A 123 24.17 0.28 30.68
C VAL A 123 22.80 0.06 31.32
N SER A 124 22.44 0.84 32.34
CA SER A 124 21.14 0.74 33.03
C SER A 124 19.96 1.27 32.22
N SER A 125 20.19 2.02 31.13
CA SER A 125 19.11 2.62 30.34
C SER A 125 18.50 1.67 29.31
N ILE A 126 19.24 0.62 28.91
CA ILE A 126 18.81 -0.33 27.88
C ILE A 126 18.97 -1.77 28.41
N PRO A 127 17.87 -2.55 28.52
CA PRO A 127 17.96 -3.95 28.95
C PRO A 127 18.65 -4.81 27.89
N ALA A 128 19.21 -5.95 28.30
CA ALA A 128 19.76 -6.93 27.37
C ALA A 128 18.65 -7.48 26.47
N LEU A 129 18.90 -7.55 25.17
CA LEU A 129 18.02 -8.24 24.23
C LEU A 129 17.97 -9.74 24.53
N GLU A 130 16.88 -10.39 24.09
CA GLU A 130 16.71 -11.84 24.24
C GLU A 130 17.86 -12.59 23.56
N GLU A 131 18.22 -12.17 22.34
CA GLU A 131 19.28 -12.75 21.53
C GLU A 131 20.67 -12.55 22.17
N THR A 132 20.93 -11.37 22.75
CA THR A 132 22.16 -11.09 23.51
C THR A 132 22.28 -12.03 24.71
N SER A 133 21.19 -12.18 25.45
CA SER A 133 21.13 -13.04 26.65
C SER A 133 21.22 -14.53 26.29
N HIS A 134 20.62 -14.92 25.16
CA HIS A 134 20.66 -16.27 24.63
C HIS A 134 22.08 -16.66 24.20
N LEU A 135 22.77 -15.78 23.46
CA LEU A 135 24.17 -16.00 23.09
C LEU A 135 25.07 -16.21 24.32
N ALA A 136 25.00 -15.32 25.30
CA ALA A 136 25.81 -15.43 26.52
C ALA A 136 25.52 -16.73 27.29
N SER A 137 24.25 -17.13 27.35
CA SER A 137 23.81 -18.34 28.05
C SER A 137 24.24 -19.61 27.31
N CYS A 138 24.18 -19.63 25.97
CA CYS A 138 24.67 -20.74 25.15
C CYS A 138 26.19 -20.93 25.28
N VAL A 139 26.97 -19.85 25.24
CA VAL A 139 28.43 -19.93 25.44
C VAL A 139 28.76 -20.48 26.83
N LEU A 140 28.10 -19.99 27.89
CA LEU A 140 28.29 -20.52 29.24
C LEU A 140 27.94 -22.01 29.33
N ASN A 141 26.84 -22.44 28.70
CA ASN A 141 26.44 -23.84 28.70
C ASN A 141 27.46 -24.75 27.99
N TYR A 142 28.11 -24.28 26.92
CA TYR A 142 29.22 -25.00 26.31
C TYR A 142 30.42 -25.11 27.26
N CYS A 143 30.78 -24.01 27.94
CA CYS A 143 31.88 -24.00 28.93
C CYS A 143 31.61 -24.86 30.18
N CYS A 144 30.35 -24.99 30.60
CA CYS A 144 29.93 -25.86 31.72
C CYS A 144 29.62 -27.30 31.29
N SER A 145 29.73 -27.62 30.00
CA SER A 145 29.50 -28.98 29.54
C SER A 145 30.63 -29.89 30.03
N GLY A 146 30.35 -31.18 30.23
CA GLY A 146 31.37 -32.15 30.62
C GLY A 146 32.39 -32.47 29.51
N GLU A 147 32.24 -31.89 28.32
CA GLU A 147 33.12 -32.06 27.17
C GLU A 147 33.89 -30.76 26.92
N ILE A 148 35.16 -30.72 27.34
CA ILE A 148 36.04 -29.53 27.27
C ILE A 148 36.06 -28.94 25.85
N ALA A 149 36.05 -29.80 24.84
CA ALA A 149 36.11 -29.42 23.44
C ALA A 149 34.97 -28.46 23.02
N ASP A 150 33.78 -28.58 23.61
CA ASP A 150 32.65 -27.70 23.28
C ASP A 150 32.88 -26.28 23.80
N GLY A 151 33.29 -26.13 25.06
CA GLY A 151 33.58 -24.82 25.66
C GLY A 151 34.76 -24.13 24.98
N LEU A 152 35.82 -24.89 24.70
CA LEU A 152 37.00 -24.40 24.00
C LEU A 152 36.67 -24.01 22.55
N ALA A 153 35.80 -24.75 21.85
CA ALA A 153 35.32 -24.38 20.52
C ALA A 153 34.51 -23.08 20.52
N ALA A 154 33.63 -22.91 21.51
CA ALA A 154 32.81 -21.71 21.64
C ALA A 154 33.64 -20.44 21.89
N LEU A 155 34.69 -20.53 22.72
CA LEU A 155 35.59 -19.42 23.02
C LEU A 155 36.60 -19.17 21.88
N CYS A 156 37.29 -20.21 21.41
CA CYS A 156 38.31 -20.08 20.37
C CYS A 156 37.69 -19.66 19.03
N LEU A 157 36.74 -20.45 18.49
CA LEU A 157 36.21 -20.25 17.14
C LEU A 157 35.03 -19.26 17.10
N GLY A 158 34.29 -19.14 18.20
CA GLY A 158 33.07 -18.34 18.30
C GLY A 158 33.24 -16.97 18.96
N ALA A 159 34.38 -16.70 19.60
CA ALA A 159 34.72 -15.41 20.17
C ALA A 159 36.09 -14.94 19.67
N GLU A 160 37.18 -15.50 20.20
CA GLU A 160 38.57 -15.03 20.03
C GLU A 160 38.97 -14.90 18.54
N ALA A 161 38.85 -15.97 17.75
CA ALA A 161 39.28 -15.98 16.35
C ALA A 161 38.49 -15.01 15.42
N ILE A 162 37.32 -14.53 15.85
CA ILE A 162 36.49 -13.59 15.10
C ILE A 162 36.51 -12.17 15.68
N VAL A 163 37.14 -11.94 16.85
CA VAL A 163 37.17 -10.62 17.50
C VAL A 163 37.75 -9.55 16.55
N PRO A 164 38.90 -9.76 15.88
CA PRO A 164 39.44 -8.74 14.99
C PRO A 164 38.50 -8.38 13.83
N MET A 165 37.67 -9.33 13.38
CA MET A 165 36.70 -9.11 12.29
C MET A 165 35.52 -8.22 12.73
N ILE A 166 35.17 -8.25 14.02
CA ILE A 166 34.10 -7.43 14.59
C ILE A 166 34.65 -6.08 15.07
N TYR A 167 35.80 -6.10 15.74
CA TYR A 167 36.33 -4.92 16.43
C TYR A 167 36.99 -3.92 15.49
N LYS A 168 37.54 -4.34 14.34
CA LYS A 168 38.04 -3.40 13.32
C LYS A 168 36.93 -2.43 12.83
N PRO A 169 35.75 -2.89 12.38
CA PRO A 169 34.62 -2.01 12.09
C PRO A 169 34.22 -1.10 13.26
N VAL A 170 34.13 -1.65 14.47
CA VAL A 170 33.75 -0.91 15.68
C VAL A 170 34.74 0.21 16.01
N LEU A 171 36.03 -0.10 15.98
CA LEU A 171 37.10 0.86 16.23
C LEU A 171 37.08 2.00 15.19
N HIS A 172 36.84 1.65 13.92
CA HIS A 172 36.71 2.62 12.84
C HIS A 172 35.55 3.59 13.10
N ALA A 173 34.37 3.08 13.42
CA ALA A 173 33.20 3.89 13.76
C ALA A 173 33.41 4.79 14.98
N LEU A 174 34.00 4.27 16.07
CA LEU A 174 34.29 5.06 17.27
C LEU A 174 35.27 6.19 17.00
N THR A 175 36.29 5.91 16.18
CA THR A 175 37.28 6.92 15.76
C THR A 175 36.61 8.03 14.94
N HIS A 176 35.76 7.67 13.97
CA HIS A 176 35.01 8.63 13.16
C HIS A 176 34.07 9.50 14.00
N LEU A 177 33.40 8.92 15.00
CA LEU A 177 32.50 9.61 15.92
C LEU A 177 33.23 10.52 16.93
N GLY A 178 34.56 10.64 16.86
CA GLY A 178 35.36 11.54 17.69
C GLY A 178 35.50 11.08 19.15
N VAL A 179 35.40 9.77 19.40
CA VAL A 179 35.64 9.19 20.73
C VAL A 179 37.11 9.38 21.10
N ALA A 180 37.38 9.86 22.31
CA ALA A 180 38.75 10.10 22.77
C ALA A 180 39.56 8.81 22.85
N GLU A 181 40.89 8.93 22.71
CA GLU A 181 41.82 7.80 22.65
C GLU A 181 41.64 6.79 23.81
N ARG A 182 41.40 7.28 25.03
CA ARG A 182 41.12 6.45 26.21
C ARG A 182 39.90 5.53 26.08
N GLY A 183 38.95 5.88 25.21
CA GLY A 183 37.76 5.09 24.90
C GLY A 183 37.95 4.09 23.76
N LEU A 184 39.11 4.11 23.09
CA LEU A 184 39.46 3.22 21.98
C LEU A 184 40.39 2.06 22.40
N GLU A 185 41.07 2.21 23.54
CA GLU A 185 42.09 1.27 24.06
C GLU A 185 41.63 -0.18 24.08
N PHE A 186 40.41 -0.45 24.57
CA PHE A 186 39.85 -1.81 24.62
C PHE A 186 39.88 -2.49 23.24
N PHE A 187 39.35 -1.82 22.22
CA PHE A 187 39.23 -2.41 20.88
C PHE A 187 40.59 -2.53 20.18
N LYS A 188 41.52 -1.59 20.41
CA LYS A 188 42.89 -1.68 19.88
C LYS A 188 43.62 -2.88 20.44
N LEU A 189 43.55 -3.06 21.77
CA LEU A 189 44.18 -4.18 22.47
C LEU A 189 43.74 -5.53 21.91
N HIS A 190 42.43 -5.75 21.79
CA HIS A 190 41.86 -7.02 21.31
C HIS A 190 42.04 -7.26 19.80
N ILE A 191 42.38 -6.21 19.02
CA ILE A 191 42.75 -6.40 17.62
C ILE A 191 44.21 -6.88 17.50
N GLU A 192 45.06 -6.50 18.46
CA GLU A 192 46.52 -6.77 18.46
C GLU A 192 46.90 -8.01 19.28
N GLU A 193 46.25 -8.27 20.42
CA GLU A 193 46.62 -9.31 21.40
C GLU A 193 45.79 -10.61 21.28
N ASP A 194 44.52 -10.56 20.85
CA ASP A 194 43.64 -11.74 20.84
C ASP A 194 44.03 -12.82 19.80
N GLU A 195 44.87 -12.49 18.82
CA GLU A 195 45.38 -13.47 17.85
C GLU A 195 46.21 -14.55 18.57
N ASP A 196 47.02 -14.17 19.56
CA ASP A 196 47.85 -15.09 20.35
C ASP A 196 47.02 -15.98 21.28
N HIS A 197 45.93 -15.43 21.85
CA HIS A 197 44.96 -16.19 22.65
C HIS A 197 44.21 -17.22 21.81
N ALA A 198 43.73 -16.80 20.64
CA ALA A 198 43.03 -17.68 19.71
C ALA A 198 43.95 -18.84 19.28
N ILE A 199 45.21 -18.55 18.92
CA ILE A 199 46.21 -19.57 18.53
C ILE A 199 46.46 -20.57 19.67
N THR A 200 46.60 -20.07 20.90
CA THR A 200 46.84 -20.92 22.08
C THR A 200 45.67 -21.87 22.33
N MET A 201 44.43 -21.38 22.29
CA MET A 201 43.24 -22.24 22.41
C MET A 201 43.11 -23.21 21.24
N MET A 202 43.55 -22.81 20.04
CA MET A 202 43.53 -23.64 18.84
C MET A 202 44.51 -24.82 18.95
N HIS A 203 45.70 -24.62 19.53
CA HIS A 203 46.62 -25.73 19.82
C HIS A 203 46.01 -26.76 20.78
N ILE A 204 45.33 -26.30 21.84
CA ILE A 204 44.64 -27.20 22.77
C ILE A 204 43.51 -27.96 22.05
N LEU A 205 42.72 -27.29 21.21
CA LEU A 205 41.69 -27.95 20.37
C LEU A 205 42.29 -28.99 19.44
N HIS A 206 43.42 -28.68 18.80
CA HIS A 206 44.10 -29.59 17.89
C HIS A 206 44.56 -30.86 18.63
N ASN A 207 45.16 -30.70 19.82
CA ASN A 207 45.61 -31.82 20.64
C ASN A 207 44.46 -32.71 21.13
N ILE A 208 43.34 -32.11 21.56
CA ILE A 208 42.16 -32.86 22.04
C ILE A 208 41.46 -33.62 20.89
N THR A 209 41.52 -33.09 19.69
CA THR A 209 40.89 -33.68 18.50
C THR A 209 41.82 -34.58 17.70
N GLU A 210 43.10 -34.66 18.07
CA GLU A 210 44.11 -35.48 17.40
C GLU A 210 43.69 -36.95 17.44
N ASN A 211 43.31 -37.51 16.28
CA ASN A 211 42.77 -38.86 16.09
C ASN A 211 41.28 -39.08 16.44
N ASN A 212 40.48 -38.01 16.62
CA ASN A 212 39.03 -38.11 16.84
C ASN A 212 38.23 -37.23 15.85
N GLU A 213 37.97 -37.78 14.65
CA GLU A 213 37.27 -37.08 13.56
C GLU A 213 35.84 -36.65 13.95
N GLN A 214 35.16 -37.44 14.79
CA GLN A 214 33.80 -37.16 15.21
C GLN A 214 33.76 -35.96 16.18
N LEU A 215 34.74 -35.88 17.10
CA LEU A 215 34.93 -34.72 17.97
C LEU A 215 35.34 -33.47 17.18
N ALA A 216 36.23 -33.61 16.19
CA ALA A 216 36.61 -32.51 15.29
C ALA A 216 35.39 -31.93 14.54
N LYS A 217 34.47 -32.77 14.05
CA LYS A 217 33.21 -32.31 13.43
C LYS A 217 32.31 -31.57 14.42
N ARG A 218 32.21 -32.06 15.66
CA ARG A 218 31.44 -31.40 16.73
C ARG A 218 31.99 -30.02 17.08
N VAL A 219 33.31 -29.90 17.26
CA VAL A 219 34.01 -28.62 17.52
C VAL A 219 33.67 -27.58 16.45
N LYS A 220 33.75 -27.95 15.15
CA LYS A 220 33.39 -27.06 14.05
C LYS A 220 31.92 -26.63 14.10
N ALA A 221 31.01 -27.56 14.43
CA ALA A 221 29.59 -27.25 14.55
C ALA A 221 29.30 -26.28 15.72
N VAL A 222 29.99 -26.43 16.85
CA VAL A 222 29.88 -25.51 18.00
C VAL A 222 30.42 -24.12 17.65
N GLY A 223 31.58 -24.04 16.99
CA GLY A 223 32.13 -22.79 16.49
C GLY A 223 31.17 -22.09 15.52
N LYS A 224 30.69 -22.80 14.50
CA LYS A 224 29.67 -22.31 13.56
C LYS A 224 28.42 -21.79 14.27
N ASN A 225 27.87 -22.56 15.20
CA ASN A 225 26.66 -22.18 15.91
C ASN A 225 26.87 -20.90 16.74
N THR A 226 28.02 -20.77 17.40
CA THR A 226 28.36 -19.57 18.18
C THR A 226 28.47 -18.32 17.30
N ILE A 227 29.09 -18.44 16.10
CA ILE A 227 29.13 -17.35 15.10
C ILE A 227 27.72 -16.97 14.63
N LEU A 228 26.84 -17.95 14.38
CA LEU A 228 25.47 -17.68 13.96
C LEU A 228 24.62 -17.04 15.07
N LEU A 229 24.83 -17.42 16.33
CA LEU A 229 24.22 -16.77 17.49
C LEU A 229 24.70 -15.31 17.62
N ARG A 230 25.98 -15.03 17.33
CA ARG A 230 26.48 -13.65 17.23
C ARG A 230 25.77 -12.88 16.13
N CYS A 231 25.59 -13.47 14.96
CA CYS A 231 24.85 -12.83 13.87
C CYS A 231 23.42 -12.50 14.29
N ARG A 232 22.72 -13.39 15.01
CA ARG A 232 21.36 -13.11 15.52
C ARG A 232 21.34 -11.97 16.54
N MET A 233 22.34 -11.89 17.42
CA MET A 233 22.51 -10.73 18.30
C MET A 233 22.66 -9.44 17.49
N PHE A 234 23.46 -9.46 16.41
CA PHE A 234 23.63 -8.30 15.54
C PHE A 234 22.38 -7.97 14.73
N ASP A 235 21.62 -8.97 14.27
CA ASP A 235 20.32 -8.79 13.60
C ASP A 235 19.36 -8.02 14.55
N ALA A 236 19.27 -8.47 15.81
CA ALA A 236 18.42 -7.84 16.82
C ALA A 236 18.89 -6.42 17.18
N VAL A 237 20.20 -6.19 17.30
CA VAL A 237 20.76 -4.83 17.50
C VAL A 237 20.43 -3.95 16.31
N TYR A 238 20.67 -4.42 15.08
CA TYR A 238 20.46 -3.66 13.85
C TYR A 238 19.01 -3.21 13.70
N GLU A 239 18.03 -4.09 13.95
CA GLU A 239 16.61 -3.73 13.90
C GLU A 239 16.23 -2.62 14.89
N ASN A 240 16.86 -2.59 16.07
CA ASN A 240 16.62 -1.57 17.09
C ASN A 240 17.30 -0.23 16.79
N ILE A 241 18.35 -0.24 15.95
CA ILE A 241 19.14 0.96 15.62
C ILE A 241 19.07 1.37 14.16
N LYS A 242 18.20 0.75 13.35
CA LYS A 242 18.14 1.02 11.89
C LYS A 242 17.90 2.49 11.52
N ASN A 243 17.20 3.23 12.37
CA ASN A 243 16.98 4.68 12.20
C ASN A 243 18.19 5.53 12.62
N GLU A 244 19.14 4.91 13.31
CA GLU A 244 20.41 5.50 13.80
C GLU A 244 21.58 5.12 12.90
N ILE A 245 21.31 4.59 11.70
CA ILE A 245 22.30 4.31 10.67
C ILE A 245 22.10 5.32 9.53
N LEU A 246 23.03 6.26 9.41
CA LEU A 246 23.19 7.22 8.31
C LEU A 246 23.39 6.45 7.00
N PHE A 247 22.54 6.67 6.01
CA PHE A 247 22.64 5.98 4.72
C PHE A 247 23.67 6.67 3.77
N THR A 248 24.27 5.90 2.85
CA THR A 248 25.29 6.35 1.88
C THR A 248 24.76 7.41 0.90
N GLU A 249 25.65 8.01 0.08
CA GLU A 249 25.30 8.98 -0.97
C GLU A 249 24.27 8.50 -2.01
N ASP A 250 23.96 7.19 -2.09
CA ASP A 250 22.88 6.66 -2.94
C ASP A 250 21.55 6.48 -2.19
N ASP A 251 21.41 7.06 -0.99
CA ASP A 251 20.10 7.29 -0.38
C ASP A 251 19.43 8.47 -1.10
N ALA A 252 18.89 8.19 -2.29
CA ALA A 252 18.36 9.22 -3.17
C ALA A 252 17.17 10.00 -2.56
N CYS A 253 16.65 9.57 -1.41
CA CYS A 253 15.69 10.35 -0.62
C CYS A 253 16.35 11.49 0.19
N ARG A 254 17.63 11.36 0.56
CA ARG A 254 18.38 12.32 1.41
C ARG A 254 18.46 13.72 0.81
N ILE A 255 18.52 13.84 -0.52
CA ILE A 255 18.47 15.15 -1.19
C ILE A 255 17.18 15.89 -0.82
N PHE A 256 16.05 15.19 -0.77
CA PHE A 256 14.76 15.77 -0.40
C PHE A 256 14.72 16.07 1.09
N GLU A 257 15.26 15.21 1.95
CA GLU A 257 15.29 15.50 3.41
C GLU A 257 16.15 16.70 3.78
N LYS A 258 17.27 16.86 3.08
CA LYS A 258 18.23 17.95 3.33
C LYS A 258 17.74 19.29 2.78
N TYR A 259 17.14 19.29 1.59
CA TYR A 259 16.87 20.54 0.85
C TYR A 259 15.39 20.88 0.69
N GLU A 260 14.46 19.93 0.84
CA GLU A 260 13.03 20.19 0.74
C GLU A 260 12.46 20.66 2.09
N SER A 261 11.54 21.62 2.05
CA SER A 261 10.89 22.13 3.27
C SER A 261 10.15 21.02 4.02
N ASN A 262 10.17 21.10 5.36
CA ASN A 262 9.46 20.17 6.23
C ASN A 262 7.92 20.18 6.00
N VAL A 263 7.38 21.17 5.29
CA VAL A 263 5.94 21.28 4.93
C VAL A 263 5.44 20.18 3.97
N ARG A 264 6.34 19.42 3.32
CA ARG A 264 5.99 18.30 2.43
C ARG A 264 5.01 17.32 3.11
N SER A 265 4.29 16.47 2.38
CA SER A 265 3.34 15.53 3.01
C SER A 265 3.24 14.19 2.30
N TYR A 266 2.91 14.17 1.01
CA TYR A 266 2.74 12.92 0.25
C TYR A 266 3.98 12.02 0.28
N CYS A 267 5.18 12.58 0.12
CA CYS A 267 6.44 11.81 0.13
C CYS A 267 6.72 11.08 1.46
N ARG A 268 6.05 11.45 2.57
CA ARG A 268 6.14 10.69 3.84
C ARG A 268 5.24 9.47 3.86
N ASN A 269 4.11 9.53 3.14
CA ASN A 269 3.20 8.39 2.99
C ASN A 269 3.68 7.44 1.89
N TYR A 270 4.51 7.93 0.97
CA TYR A 270 5.06 7.21 -0.18
C TYR A 270 6.57 7.47 -0.30
N PRO A 271 7.41 6.86 0.55
CA PRO A 271 8.85 7.10 0.56
C PRO A 271 9.55 6.34 -0.59
N ALA A 272 9.13 6.61 -1.83
CA ALA A 272 9.66 6.04 -3.05
C ALA A 272 10.02 7.15 -4.06
N ILE A 273 11.00 6.87 -4.92
CA ILE A 273 11.40 7.78 -5.98
C ILE A 273 10.77 7.30 -7.28
N PHE A 274 9.71 7.97 -7.71
CA PHE A 274 8.99 7.65 -8.94
C PHE A 274 9.76 8.11 -10.17
N THR A 275 9.87 7.25 -11.19
CA THR A 275 10.68 7.49 -12.39
C THR A 275 9.83 7.63 -13.65
N THR A 276 8.86 6.73 -13.84
CA THR A 276 7.99 6.71 -15.02
C THR A 276 6.54 6.52 -14.63
N ALA A 277 5.62 7.03 -15.45
CA ALA A 277 4.19 6.85 -15.24
C ALA A 277 3.44 6.82 -16.57
N SER A 278 2.42 5.97 -16.68
CA SER A 278 1.54 5.85 -17.84
C SER A 278 0.12 5.53 -17.38
N ASN A 279 -0.83 6.36 -17.78
CA ASN A 279 -2.24 6.29 -17.36
C ASN A 279 -2.39 6.21 -15.83
N ALA A 280 -2.72 5.06 -15.26
CA ALA A 280 -2.85 4.83 -13.82
C ALA A 280 -1.67 4.08 -13.19
N LEU A 281 -0.63 3.75 -13.95
CA LEU A 281 0.54 3.01 -13.46
C LEU A 281 1.73 3.94 -13.28
N VAL A 282 2.40 3.83 -12.14
CA VAL A 282 3.62 4.58 -11.79
C VAL A 282 4.70 3.57 -11.41
N THR A 283 5.93 3.76 -11.87
CA THR A 283 7.07 2.88 -11.55
C THR A 283 8.10 3.66 -10.76
N ASP A 284 8.62 3.07 -9.68
CA ASP A 284 9.71 3.67 -8.90
C ASP A 284 11.10 3.27 -9.40
N ARG A 285 12.14 3.84 -8.78
CA ARG A 285 13.55 3.57 -9.11
C ARG A 285 13.96 2.12 -8.84
N GLN A 286 13.24 1.42 -7.96
CA GLN A 286 13.45 0.00 -7.65
C GLN A 286 12.72 -0.93 -8.63
N GLY A 287 11.96 -0.37 -9.58
CA GLY A 287 11.19 -1.13 -10.57
C GLY A 287 9.85 -1.64 -10.05
N LYS A 288 9.43 -1.28 -8.83
CA LYS A 288 8.10 -1.62 -8.32
C LYS A 288 7.06 -0.78 -9.04
N SER A 289 6.01 -1.44 -9.52
CA SER A 289 4.86 -0.81 -10.16
C SER A 289 3.78 -0.51 -9.13
N TRP A 290 3.16 0.66 -9.27
CA TRP A 290 2.16 1.21 -8.39
C TRP A 290 0.90 1.57 -9.18
N ILE A 291 -0.27 1.29 -8.61
CA ILE A 291 -1.57 1.75 -9.14
C ILE A 291 -1.92 3.09 -8.48
N ASP A 292 -2.20 4.10 -9.30
CA ASP A 292 -2.50 5.47 -8.87
C ASP A 292 -4.00 5.72 -8.77
N PHE A 293 -4.55 5.67 -7.55
CA PHE A 293 -5.91 6.10 -7.24
C PHE A 293 -5.94 7.51 -6.62
N LEU A 294 -4.85 8.27 -6.69
CA LEU A 294 -4.77 9.66 -6.27
C LEU A 294 -4.87 10.62 -7.47
N SER A 295 -4.31 10.24 -8.62
CA SER A 295 -4.25 11.03 -9.87
C SER A 295 -3.78 12.47 -9.65
N GLY A 296 -2.73 12.66 -8.84
CA GLY A 296 -2.27 14.00 -8.45
C GLY A 296 -3.37 14.83 -7.75
N ALA A 297 -4.09 14.20 -6.81
CA ALA A 297 -5.28 14.75 -6.15
C ALA A 297 -6.39 15.18 -7.11
N GLY A 298 -6.62 14.41 -8.18
CA GLY A 298 -7.61 14.68 -9.23
C GLY A 298 -7.14 15.66 -10.31
N SER A 299 -5.83 15.89 -10.44
CA SER A 299 -5.24 16.72 -11.51
C SER A 299 -4.96 15.96 -12.81
N LEU A 300 -5.05 14.64 -12.77
CA LEU A 300 -4.75 13.73 -13.88
C LEU A 300 -5.97 12.88 -14.26
N ASN A 301 -7.14 13.52 -14.49
CA ASN A 301 -8.35 12.81 -14.92
C ASN A 301 -8.14 11.97 -16.19
N TYR A 302 -7.20 12.34 -17.07
CA TYR A 302 -6.89 11.58 -18.30
C TYR A 302 -5.61 10.73 -18.17
N GLY A 303 -5.13 10.54 -16.94
CA GLY A 303 -3.97 9.72 -16.61
C GLY A 303 -2.61 10.37 -16.90
N HIS A 304 -1.56 9.74 -16.40
CA HIS A 304 -0.17 10.14 -16.66
C HIS A 304 0.19 9.94 -18.13
N ASN A 305 0.90 10.90 -18.72
CA ASN A 305 1.50 10.78 -20.05
C ASN A 305 0.55 10.26 -21.15
N ASN A 306 -0.72 10.68 -21.12
CA ASN A 306 -1.74 10.25 -22.09
C ASN A 306 -1.21 10.38 -23.53
N PRO A 307 -1.06 9.29 -24.32
CA PRO A 307 -0.40 9.33 -25.62
C PRO A 307 -1.04 10.30 -26.62
N ARG A 308 -2.38 10.42 -26.56
CA ARG A 308 -3.14 11.37 -27.40
C ARG A 308 -2.78 12.81 -27.08
N LEU A 309 -2.64 13.17 -25.80
CA LEU A 309 -2.32 14.54 -25.40
C LEU A 309 -0.82 14.83 -25.55
N LYS A 310 0.03 13.85 -25.21
CA LYS A 310 1.49 13.94 -25.26
C LYS A 310 2.01 14.30 -26.65
N SER A 311 1.48 13.65 -27.70
CA SER A 311 1.89 13.90 -29.08
C SER A 311 1.69 15.35 -29.51
N HIS A 312 0.52 15.94 -29.22
CA HIS A 312 0.24 17.34 -29.54
C HIS A 312 1.10 18.33 -28.75
N LEU A 313 1.46 18.00 -27.51
CA LEU A 313 2.40 18.81 -26.71
C LEU A 313 3.80 18.78 -27.31
N ILE A 314 4.30 17.59 -27.69
CA ILE A 314 5.60 17.44 -28.34
C ILE A 314 5.62 18.21 -29.66
N GLU A 315 4.60 18.03 -30.50
CA GLU A 315 4.49 18.72 -31.78
C GLU A 315 4.49 20.25 -31.61
N TYR A 316 3.80 20.78 -30.60
CA TYR A 316 3.79 22.21 -30.32
C TYR A 316 5.19 22.74 -29.92
N ILE A 317 5.93 21.94 -29.14
CA ILE A 317 7.30 22.26 -28.73
C ILE A 317 8.25 22.21 -29.93
N GLU A 318 8.18 21.16 -30.76
CA GLU A 318 9.01 21.00 -31.95
C GLU A 318 8.80 22.10 -33.00
N LYS A 319 7.65 22.76 -32.96
CA LYS A 319 7.30 23.91 -33.82
C LYS A 319 7.70 25.27 -33.24
N ASP A 320 8.48 25.31 -32.16
CA ASP A 320 8.87 26.53 -31.44
C ASP A 320 7.66 27.40 -31.02
N GLY A 321 6.56 26.73 -30.65
CA GLY A 321 5.36 27.43 -30.19
C GLY A 321 5.64 28.31 -28.97
N ILE A 322 5.03 29.51 -28.93
CA ILE A 322 5.18 30.42 -27.78
C ILE A 322 4.84 29.68 -26.49
N THR A 323 5.78 29.62 -25.56
CA THR A 323 5.62 28.86 -24.31
C THR A 323 4.80 29.64 -23.29
N HIS A 324 5.20 30.89 -23.06
CA HIS A 324 4.61 31.79 -22.09
C HIS A 324 4.20 33.12 -22.72
N SER A 325 2.95 33.55 -22.50
CA SER A 325 2.38 34.71 -23.19
C SER A 325 1.72 35.76 -22.30
N LEU A 326 1.82 35.70 -20.97
CA LEU A 326 1.06 36.60 -20.07
C LEU A 326 -0.43 36.62 -20.47
N ASP A 327 -1.00 37.77 -20.85
CA ASP A 327 -2.34 37.89 -21.44
C ASP A 327 -2.38 38.00 -22.97
N LEU A 328 -1.23 38.05 -23.65
CA LEU A 328 -1.14 38.21 -25.10
C LEU A 328 -2.00 37.18 -25.84
N TYR A 329 -2.50 37.58 -27.00
CA TYR A 329 -3.23 36.68 -27.88
C TYR A 329 -2.30 35.65 -28.51
N THR A 330 -2.70 34.39 -28.46
CA THR A 330 -1.98 33.27 -29.07
C THR A 330 -2.97 32.32 -29.75
N ASN A 331 -2.49 31.57 -30.74
CA ASN A 331 -3.29 30.54 -31.39
C ASN A 331 -3.73 29.44 -30.41
N ALA A 332 -2.86 29.04 -29.47
CA ALA A 332 -3.20 28.03 -28.47
C ALA A 332 -4.33 28.50 -27.53
N LYS A 333 -4.25 29.74 -27.02
CA LYS A 333 -5.30 30.34 -26.19
C LYS A 333 -6.62 30.49 -26.96
N ARG A 334 -6.56 30.95 -28.22
CA ARG A 334 -7.73 31.07 -29.08
C ARG A 334 -8.40 29.71 -29.31
N ALA A 335 -7.64 28.69 -29.70
CA ALA A 335 -8.15 27.34 -29.95
C ALA A 335 -8.80 26.74 -28.70
N PHE A 336 -8.21 26.94 -27.51
CA PHE A 336 -8.81 26.52 -26.25
C PHE A 336 -10.16 27.21 -26.00
N ILE A 337 -10.25 28.54 -26.13
CA ILE A 337 -11.49 29.29 -25.90
C ILE A 337 -12.59 28.84 -26.87
N GLU A 338 -12.25 28.74 -28.17
CA GLU A 338 -13.18 28.29 -29.22
C GLU A 338 -13.69 26.87 -28.94
N SER A 339 -12.77 25.95 -28.65
CA SER A 339 -13.11 24.55 -28.36
C SER A 339 -13.90 24.41 -27.08
N PHE A 340 -13.50 25.04 -25.98
CA PHE A 340 -14.24 24.98 -24.71
C PHE A 340 -15.65 25.54 -24.86
N ASN A 341 -15.80 26.66 -25.56
CA ASN A 341 -17.12 27.24 -25.81
C ASN A 341 -18.00 26.31 -26.67
N GLN A 342 -17.46 25.74 -27.74
CA GLN A 342 -18.20 24.87 -28.65
C GLN A 342 -18.52 23.50 -28.06
N GLN A 343 -17.57 22.91 -27.35
CA GLN A 343 -17.61 21.53 -26.89
C GLN A 343 -18.22 21.41 -25.48
N ILE A 344 -18.02 22.40 -24.62
CA ILE A 344 -18.45 22.32 -23.22
C ILE A 344 -19.64 23.25 -22.96
N LEU A 345 -19.50 24.56 -23.23
CA LEU A 345 -20.50 25.54 -22.80
C LEU A 345 -21.79 25.53 -23.63
N LYS A 346 -21.69 25.62 -24.96
CA LYS A 346 -22.85 25.68 -25.87
C LYS A 346 -23.78 24.46 -25.73
N PRO A 347 -23.29 23.20 -25.69
CA PRO A 347 -24.17 22.03 -25.53
C PRO A 347 -24.93 22.02 -24.20
N ARG A 348 -24.44 22.77 -23.21
CA ARG A 348 -25.05 22.89 -21.87
C ARG A 348 -25.92 24.14 -21.72
N GLY A 349 -26.08 24.94 -22.78
CA GLY A 349 -26.83 26.20 -22.72
C GLY A 349 -26.25 27.19 -21.71
N LEU A 350 -24.92 27.19 -21.56
CA LEU A 350 -24.16 28.07 -20.68
C LEU A 350 -23.44 29.15 -21.50
N GLN A 351 -23.43 30.37 -20.99
CA GLN A 351 -22.74 31.51 -21.60
C GLN A 351 -21.88 32.17 -20.53
N TYR A 352 -20.56 32.08 -20.68
CA TYR A 352 -19.60 32.60 -19.71
C TYR A 352 -18.43 33.32 -20.39
N ARG A 353 -17.86 34.31 -19.69
CA ARG A 353 -16.55 34.90 -19.98
C ARG A 353 -15.47 34.09 -19.28
N PHE A 354 -14.27 34.10 -19.87
CA PHE A 354 -13.11 33.38 -19.37
C PHE A 354 -12.14 34.38 -18.73
N GLN A 355 -11.84 34.20 -17.44
CA GLN A 355 -10.71 34.85 -16.79
C GLN A 355 -9.61 33.82 -16.52
N PHE A 356 -8.48 33.98 -17.18
CA PHE A 356 -7.28 33.18 -16.94
C PHE A 356 -6.50 33.77 -15.76
N THR A 357 -6.38 33.00 -14.69
CA THR A 357 -5.76 33.45 -13.43
C THR A 357 -4.32 32.94 -13.31
N GLY A 358 -3.61 33.29 -12.23
CA GLY A 358 -2.37 32.58 -11.91
C GLY A 358 -2.67 31.09 -11.73
N PRO A 359 -1.83 30.15 -12.23
CA PRO A 359 -2.23 28.78 -12.59
C PRO A 359 -2.39 27.84 -11.38
N THR A 360 -3.17 28.25 -10.38
CA THR A 360 -3.51 27.49 -9.18
C THR A 360 -4.99 27.65 -8.87
N GLY A 361 -5.58 26.63 -8.24
CA GLY A 361 -6.98 26.68 -7.80
C GLY A 361 -7.26 27.83 -6.84
N THR A 362 -6.33 28.08 -5.92
CA THR A 362 -6.43 29.16 -4.95
C THR A 362 -6.56 30.55 -5.59
N ASN A 363 -5.85 30.81 -6.69
CA ASN A 363 -5.95 32.09 -7.39
C ASN A 363 -7.27 32.24 -8.15
N ALA A 364 -7.85 31.13 -8.65
CA ALA A 364 -9.19 31.14 -9.22
C ALA A 364 -10.26 31.44 -8.16
N VAL A 365 -10.17 30.81 -6.99
CA VAL A 365 -11.05 31.09 -5.84
C VAL A 365 -10.94 32.55 -5.40
N GLU A 366 -9.73 33.08 -5.26
CA GLU A 366 -9.55 34.49 -4.87
C GLU A 366 -10.07 35.46 -5.93
N ALA A 367 -9.87 35.18 -7.23
CA ALA A 367 -10.44 35.98 -8.31
C ALA A 367 -11.99 35.95 -8.28
N ALA A 368 -12.59 34.77 -8.07
CA ALA A 368 -14.04 34.60 -7.98
C ALA A 368 -14.64 35.37 -6.79
N MET A 369 -14.04 35.27 -5.60
CA MET A 369 -14.49 36.06 -4.45
C MET A 369 -14.31 37.56 -4.68
N LYS A 370 -13.22 37.97 -5.32
CA LYS A 370 -12.92 39.39 -5.57
C LYS A 370 -13.90 40.00 -6.58
N ILE A 371 -14.24 39.32 -7.67
CA ILE A 371 -15.24 39.82 -8.61
C ILE A 371 -16.64 39.84 -7.99
N ALA A 372 -16.99 38.84 -7.17
CA ALA A 372 -18.29 38.82 -6.49
C ALA A 372 -18.47 40.02 -5.55
N ARG A 373 -17.44 40.36 -4.76
CA ARG A 373 -17.42 41.55 -3.90
C ARG A 373 -17.52 42.84 -4.72
N LYS A 374 -16.79 42.92 -5.84
CA LYS A 374 -16.80 44.10 -6.71
C LYS A 374 -18.18 44.33 -7.33
N VAL A 375 -18.85 43.27 -7.80
CA VAL A 375 -20.18 43.35 -8.43
C VAL A 375 -21.25 43.76 -7.42
N THR A 376 -21.22 43.17 -6.22
CA THR A 376 -22.28 43.37 -5.23
C THR A 376 -22.05 44.55 -4.29
N GLY A 377 -20.80 45.02 -4.17
CA GLY A 377 -20.40 46.01 -3.17
C GLY A 377 -20.36 45.48 -1.73
N ARG A 378 -20.54 44.17 -1.53
CA ARG A 378 -20.58 43.50 -0.22
C ARG A 378 -19.24 42.83 0.08
N SER A 379 -18.87 42.69 1.35
CA SER A 379 -17.57 42.13 1.76
C SER A 379 -17.59 40.63 2.01
N ASP A 380 -18.67 40.11 2.60
CA ASP A 380 -18.66 38.77 3.17
C ASP A 380 -18.99 37.71 2.13
N ILE A 381 -18.37 36.54 2.28
CA ILE A 381 -18.63 35.36 1.46
C ILE A 381 -19.07 34.24 2.40
N VAL A 382 -20.14 33.54 2.05
CA VAL A 382 -20.58 32.34 2.76
C VAL A 382 -19.77 31.17 2.25
N ALA A 383 -19.12 30.44 3.15
CA ALA A 383 -18.47 29.17 2.88
C ALA A 383 -18.98 28.10 3.85
N PHE A 384 -18.85 26.83 3.49
CA PHE A 384 -19.45 25.74 4.25
C PHE A 384 -18.48 25.06 5.22
N THR A 385 -19.04 24.36 6.21
CA THR A 385 -18.28 23.42 7.05
C THR A 385 -17.60 22.36 6.19
N ASN A 386 -16.44 21.85 6.62
CA ASN A 386 -15.60 20.89 5.89
C ASN A 386 -15.04 21.35 4.53
N ALA A 387 -15.35 22.54 4.04
CA ALA A 387 -14.92 23.03 2.74
C ALA A 387 -13.39 23.18 2.60
N PHE A 388 -12.88 23.02 1.38
CA PHE A 388 -11.48 23.30 1.03
C PHE A 388 -11.40 24.08 -0.28
N HIS A 389 -10.98 25.35 -0.19
CA HIS A 389 -10.88 26.25 -1.33
C HIS A 389 -9.44 26.71 -1.61
N GLY A 390 -8.47 26.24 -0.81
CA GLY A 390 -7.04 26.45 -1.03
C GLY A 390 -6.30 27.05 0.16
N MET A 391 -5.06 27.50 -0.08
CA MET A 391 -4.03 27.71 0.96
C MET A 391 -3.43 29.13 1.04
N SER A 392 -3.77 30.05 0.13
CA SER A 392 -3.42 31.48 0.27
C SER A 392 -4.47 32.17 1.13
N LEU A 393 -4.12 33.27 1.79
CA LEU A 393 -4.92 33.83 2.89
C LEU A 393 -6.41 34.04 2.57
N GLY A 394 -6.75 34.52 1.36
CA GLY A 394 -8.14 34.74 0.98
C GLY A 394 -8.91 33.42 0.85
N ALA A 395 -8.38 32.46 0.11
CA ALA A 395 -8.98 31.14 -0.04
C ALA A 395 -8.93 30.29 1.23
N LEU A 396 -7.86 30.43 2.01
CA LEU A 396 -7.67 29.77 3.31
C LEU A 396 -8.71 30.22 4.32
N ALA A 397 -9.16 31.48 4.23
CA ALA A 397 -10.30 31.94 5.02
C ALA A 397 -11.57 31.14 4.70
N ALA A 398 -11.81 30.79 3.44
CA ALA A 398 -12.95 29.96 3.02
C ALA A 398 -12.76 28.46 3.33
N THR A 399 -11.52 27.96 3.40
CA THR A 399 -11.19 26.60 3.86
C THR A 399 -11.55 26.38 5.34
N ALA A 400 -12.07 25.21 5.72
CA ALA A 400 -12.60 24.94 7.06
C ALA A 400 -11.60 24.36 8.05
N ARG A 401 -10.70 23.47 7.60
CA ARG A 401 -9.86 22.66 8.50
C ARG A 401 -8.93 23.52 9.36
N GLU A 402 -9.10 23.46 10.67
CA GLU A 402 -8.36 24.27 11.65
C GLU A 402 -6.84 24.16 11.50
N LYS A 403 -6.30 22.93 11.42
CA LYS A 403 -4.86 22.68 11.23
C LYS A 403 -4.25 23.44 10.04
N LYS A 404 -5.02 23.67 8.98
CA LYS A 404 -4.56 24.46 7.81
C LYS A 404 -4.62 25.95 8.10
N ARG A 405 -5.68 26.42 8.77
CA ARG A 405 -5.90 27.82 9.13
C ARG A 405 -4.91 28.33 10.19
N ASN A 406 -4.52 27.49 11.16
CA ASN A 406 -3.61 27.86 12.24
C ASN A 406 -2.21 28.29 11.75
N ALA A 407 -1.82 27.86 10.54
CA ALA A 407 -0.56 28.26 9.90
C ALA A 407 -0.62 29.66 9.26
N ALA A 408 -1.78 30.34 9.23
CA ALA A 408 -1.93 31.64 8.58
C ALA A 408 -1.14 32.76 9.28
N GLY A 409 -0.97 32.68 10.60
CA GLY A 409 -0.31 33.72 11.39
C GLY A 409 -1.03 35.08 11.45
N VAL A 410 -2.20 35.21 10.82
CA VAL A 410 -3.04 36.40 10.78
C VAL A 410 -4.53 36.02 10.87
N SER A 411 -5.38 37.00 11.17
CA SER A 411 -6.82 36.80 11.18
C SER A 411 -7.36 36.50 9.77
N LEU A 412 -8.26 35.53 9.68
CA LEU A 412 -8.94 35.12 8.45
C LEU A 412 -10.38 35.67 8.49
N ASN A 413 -10.60 36.82 7.85
CA ASN A 413 -11.82 37.62 7.95
C ASN A 413 -12.71 37.52 6.71
N ASN A 414 -13.91 38.12 6.79
CA ASN A 414 -14.89 38.26 5.69
C ASN A 414 -15.38 36.93 5.11
N ILE A 415 -15.51 35.93 5.98
CA ILE A 415 -16.11 34.63 5.69
C ILE A 415 -17.14 34.32 6.77
N VAL A 416 -18.38 34.05 6.33
CA VAL A 416 -19.44 33.51 7.17
C VAL A 416 -19.45 31.99 6.98
N ARG A 417 -19.32 31.22 8.07
CA ARG A 417 -19.34 29.75 8.02
C ARG A 417 -20.74 29.23 8.29
N LEU A 418 -21.32 28.52 7.34
CA LEU A 418 -22.63 27.86 7.52
C LEU A 418 -22.49 26.34 7.37
N PRO A 419 -23.38 25.53 7.98
CA PRO A 419 -23.33 24.08 7.88
C PRO A 419 -23.59 23.63 6.44
N PHE A 420 -22.71 22.78 5.90
CA PHE A 420 -23.00 22.01 4.70
C PHE A 420 -24.15 21.04 4.96
N GLU A 421 -24.76 20.49 3.90
CA GLU A 421 -25.78 19.46 4.03
C GLU A 421 -25.33 18.33 4.97
N ASN A 422 -26.24 17.85 5.82
CA ASN A 422 -26.00 16.78 6.80
C ASN A 422 -24.93 17.08 7.88
N PHE A 423 -24.46 18.32 8.01
CA PHE A 423 -23.46 18.65 9.04
C PHE A 423 -24.05 18.72 10.46
N LEU A 424 -25.26 19.28 10.62
CA LEU A 424 -25.90 19.43 11.94
C LEU A 424 -26.46 18.11 12.46
N SER A 425 -27.11 17.33 11.61
CA SER A 425 -27.54 15.97 11.91
C SER A 425 -27.61 15.12 10.64
N GLN A 426 -27.56 13.80 10.80
CA GLN A 426 -27.67 12.87 9.67
C GLN A 426 -29.05 13.00 9.02
N ASN A 427 -29.08 13.06 7.69
CA ASN A 427 -30.28 13.29 6.86
C ASN A 427 -30.92 14.66 7.05
N ASP A 428 -30.21 15.63 7.64
CA ASP A 428 -30.64 17.01 7.64
C ASP A 428 -30.32 17.67 6.29
N THR A 429 -31.33 17.62 5.43
CA THR A 429 -31.35 18.32 4.15
C THR A 429 -32.03 19.69 4.26
N SER A 430 -32.37 20.15 5.49
CA SER A 430 -33.13 21.37 5.70
C SER A 430 -32.32 22.59 5.29
N LEU A 431 -32.94 23.42 4.44
CA LEU A 431 -32.41 24.73 4.07
C LEU A 431 -32.93 25.84 4.99
N ASP A 432 -33.86 25.54 5.88
CA ASP A 432 -34.48 26.52 6.78
C ASP A 432 -33.43 27.25 7.63
N PHE A 433 -32.41 26.53 8.10
CA PHE A 433 -31.34 27.14 8.86
C PHE A 433 -30.53 28.11 8.00
N LEU A 434 -30.16 27.68 6.78
CA LEU A 434 -29.42 28.51 5.84
C LEU A 434 -30.20 29.78 5.50
N GLU A 435 -31.46 29.64 5.13
CA GLU A 435 -32.35 30.75 4.79
C GLU A 435 -32.55 31.69 5.98
N LYS A 436 -32.84 31.17 7.17
CA LYS A 436 -33.02 32.00 8.39
C LYS A 436 -31.74 32.75 8.74
N MET A 437 -30.57 32.13 8.63
CA MET A 437 -29.31 32.80 8.93
C MET A 437 -28.96 33.88 7.89
N LEU A 438 -29.28 33.66 6.60
CA LEU A 438 -28.94 34.61 5.53
C LEU A 438 -29.94 35.74 5.35
N VAL A 439 -31.22 35.50 5.61
CA VAL A 439 -32.31 36.41 5.21
C VAL A 439 -33.00 37.05 6.42
N SER A 440 -32.92 36.45 7.62
CA SER A 440 -33.58 37.02 8.80
C SER A 440 -32.90 38.32 9.25
N PRO A 441 -33.64 39.44 9.42
CA PRO A 441 -33.07 40.72 9.87
C PRO A 441 -32.36 40.66 11.24
N GLY A 442 -32.68 39.66 12.05
CA GLY A 442 -32.09 39.45 13.37
C GLY A 442 -30.96 38.42 13.43
N SER A 443 -30.49 37.87 12.31
CA SER A 443 -29.46 36.82 12.30
C SER A 443 -28.07 37.32 12.69
N GLY A 444 -27.83 38.63 12.58
CA GLY A 444 -26.51 39.24 12.78
C GLY A 444 -25.53 38.99 11.64
N ILE A 445 -26.00 38.47 10.49
CA ILE A 445 -25.23 38.28 9.27
C ILE A 445 -25.72 39.29 8.23
N ASP A 446 -24.82 40.16 7.77
CA ASP A 446 -25.11 41.02 6.63
C ASP A 446 -25.24 40.19 5.35
N PHE A 447 -26.01 40.68 4.38
CA PHE A 447 -26.12 40.00 3.09
C PHE A 447 -24.73 39.78 2.47
N PRO A 448 -24.35 38.54 2.15
CA PRO A 448 -23.06 38.26 1.56
C PRO A 448 -23.02 38.66 0.08
N ALA A 449 -21.80 38.84 -0.43
CA ALA A 449 -21.53 39.00 -1.85
C ALA A 449 -21.81 37.70 -2.63
N ALA A 450 -21.43 36.56 -2.05
CA ALA A 450 -21.62 35.26 -2.67
C ALA A 450 -21.71 34.12 -1.65
N ILE A 451 -22.25 33.00 -2.12
CA ILE A 451 -22.08 31.67 -1.53
C ILE A 451 -21.06 30.91 -2.38
N ILE A 452 -19.99 30.39 -1.77
CA ILE A 452 -19.03 29.48 -2.40
C ILE A 452 -19.21 28.06 -1.87
N LEU A 453 -19.30 27.09 -2.79
CA LEU A 453 -19.42 25.67 -2.43
C LEU A 453 -18.73 24.75 -3.42
N GLU A 454 -18.36 23.58 -2.92
CA GLU A 454 -18.07 22.39 -3.72
C GLU A 454 -19.36 21.55 -3.75
N THR A 455 -19.79 21.04 -4.91
CA THR A 455 -20.95 20.11 -4.98
C THR A 455 -20.65 18.78 -4.28
N ILE A 456 -19.38 18.39 -4.30
CA ILE A 456 -18.83 17.29 -3.52
C ILE A 456 -17.56 17.79 -2.82
N GLN A 457 -17.60 17.91 -1.50
CA GLN A 457 -16.46 18.34 -0.69
C GLN A 457 -15.45 17.22 -0.58
N ALA A 458 -14.52 17.15 -1.52
CA ALA A 458 -13.64 16.01 -1.65
C ALA A 458 -12.58 15.95 -0.53
N GLU A 459 -11.90 17.05 -0.21
CA GLU A 459 -10.98 17.10 0.96
C GLU A 459 -11.74 17.08 2.30
N GLY A 460 -12.98 17.59 2.30
CA GLY A 460 -13.87 17.59 3.46
C GLY A 460 -14.37 16.21 3.89
N GLY A 461 -14.02 15.15 3.15
CA GLY A 461 -14.43 13.78 3.43
C GLY A 461 -15.32 13.18 2.35
N VAL A 462 -15.30 13.69 1.11
CA VAL A 462 -16.19 13.26 0.01
C VAL A 462 -17.67 13.42 0.37
N ASN A 463 -18.03 14.56 0.97
CA ASN A 463 -19.43 14.86 1.32
C ASN A 463 -20.18 15.28 0.03
N VAL A 464 -21.13 14.45 -0.40
CA VAL A 464 -21.91 14.67 -1.63
C VAL A 464 -23.16 15.46 -1.27
N ALA A 465 -23.34 16.65 -1.83
CA ALA A 465 -24.61 17.37 -1.69
C ALA A 465 -25.68 16.75 -2.58
N SER A 466 -26.90 16.68 -2.05
CA SER A 466 -28.10 16.28 -2.81
C SER A 466 -28.45 17.31 -3.88
N VAL A 467 -29.18 16.84 -4.89
CA VAL A 467 -29.69 17.70 -5.97
C VAL A 467 -30.64 18.76 -5.41
N GLU A 468 -31.49 18.35 -4.48
CA GLU A 468 -32.49 19.18 -3.81
C GLU A 468 -31.83 20.29 -3.02
N TRP A 469 -30.80 19.97 -2.23
CA TRP A 469 -30.08 20.95 -1.44
C TRP A 469 -29.33 21.96 -2.32
N LEU A 470 -28.63 21.50 -3.36
CA LEU A 470 -27.93 22.40 -4.30
C LEU A 470 -28.89 23.34 -5.04
N ARG A 471 -30.07 22.85 -5.44
CA ARG A 471 -31.11 23.68 -6.04
C ARG A 471 -31.61 24.74 -5.07
N GLY A 472 -31.97 24.35 -3.85
CA GLY A 472 -32.50 25.30 -2.89
C GLY A 472 -31.46 26.33 -2.41
N VAL A 473 -30.17 25.96 -2.29
CA VAL A 473 -29.09 26.95 -2.09
C VAL A 473 -29.05 27.97 -3.23
N ALA A 474 -29.16 27.51 -4.48
CA ALA A 474 -29.17 28.38 -5.65
C ALA A 474 -30.41 29.29 -5.69
N GLU A 475 -31.58 28.78 -5.30
CA GLU A 475 -32.83 29.55 -5.19
C GLU A 475 -32.74 30.63 -4.10
N ILE A 476 -32.22 30.29 -2.92
CA ILE A 476 -31.97 31.24 -1.83
C ILE A 476 -31.00 32.33 -2.29
N ALA A 477 -29.91 31.94 -2.97
CA ALA A 477 -28.93 32.89 -3.48
C ALA A 477 -29.57 33.88 -4.48
N ALA A 478 -30.30 33.35 -5.47
CA ALA A 478 -30.96 34.12 -6.50
C ALA A 478 -32.03 35.08 -5.93
N ALA A 479 -32.85 34.61 -4.99
CA ALA A 479 -33.90 35.42 -4.36
C ALA A 479 -33.37 36.63 -3.59
N ASN A 480 -32.10 36.59 -3.14
CA ASN A 480 -31.50 37.59 -2.28
C ASN A 480 -30.37 38.39 -2.93
N ASN A 481 -30.20 38.28 -4.26
CA ASN A 481 -29.10 38.89 -5.01
C ASN A 481 -27.73 38.53 -4.42
N ILE A 482 -27.55 37.26 -4.03
CA ILE A 482 -26.28 36.70 -3.59
C ILE A 482 -25.75 35.85 -4.76
N LEU A 483 -24.50 36.04 -5.16
CA LEU A 483 -23.93 35.27 -6.27
C LEU A 483 -23.62 33.83 -5.84
N LEU A 484 -23.83 32.88 -6.74
CA LEU A 484 -23.45 31.48 -6.53
C LEU A 484 -22.10 31.18 -7.22
N ILE A 485 -21.09 30.84 -6.41
CA ILE A 485 -19.78 30.38 -6.85
C ILE A 485 -19.72 28.86 -6.65
N VAL A 486 -19.56 28.11 -7.74
CA VAL A 486 -19.22 26.68 -7.64
C VAL A 486 -17.72 26.50 -7.81
N ASP A 487 -17.07 26.04 -6.75
CA ASP A 487 -15.71 25.55 -6.79
C ASP A 487 -15.71 24.12 -7.36
N ASP A 488 -15.49 24.04 -8.68
CA ASP A 488 -15.48 22.77 -9.41
C ASP A 488 -14.05 22.26 -9.67
N ILE A 489 -13.08 22.72 -8.86
CA ILE A 489 -11.66 22.43 -9.07
C ILE A 489 -11.35 20.93 -8.93
N GLN A 490 -11.93 20.23 -7.93
CA GLN A 490 -11.70 18.78 -7.73
C GLN A 490 -12.84 17.91 -8.28
N ALA A 491 -14.09 18.39 -8.24
CA ALA A 491 -15.28 17.64 -8.66
C ALA A 491 -15.62 17.78 -10.16
N GLY A 492 -15.04 18.76 -10.84
CA GLY A 492 -15.27 19.02 -12.26
C GLY A 492 -14.38 18.20 -13.18
N CYS A 493 -14.34 18.65 -14.45
CA CYS A 493 -13.64 18.01 -15.56
C CYS A 493 -13.92 16.50 -15.67
N GLY A 494 -15.16 16.07 -15.40
CA GLY A 494 -15.55 14.67 -15.52
C GLY A 494 -15.48 13.81 -14.27
N ARG A 495 -14.91 14.32 -13.19
CA ARG A 495 -14.65 13.52 -11.98
C ARG A 495 -15.93 12.89 -11.41
N THR A 496 -17.07 13.57 -11.57
CA THR A 496 -18.37 13.16 -11.06
C THR A 496 -19.27 12.48 -12.10
N GLY A 497 -18.73 12.14 -13.28
CA GLY A 497 -19.46 11.48 -14.38
C GLY A 497 -19.90 12.42 -15.50
N THR A 498 -20.04 13.71 -15.21
CA THR A 498 -20.32 14.80 -16.16
C THR A 498 -19.18 15.82 -16.15
N PHE A 499 -19.08 16.69 -17.18
CA PHE A 499 -17.96 17.64 -17.27
C PHE A 499 -17.93 18.57 -16.05
N PHE A 500 -19.05 19.21 -15.75
CA PHE A 500 -19.25 19.93 -14.50
C PHE A 500 -20.03 19.08 -13.51
N SER A 501 -19.70 19.20 -12.23
CA SER A 501 -20.35 18.39 -11.18
C SER A 501 -21.81 18.74 -10.89
N PHE A 502 -22.23 19.95 -11.29
CA PHE A 502 -23.57 20.48 -11.06
C PHE A 502 -24.55 20.20 -12.21
N GLU A 503 -24.15 19.51 -13.29
CA GLU A 503 -25.01 19.35 -14.48
C GLU A 503 -26.36 18.71 -14.14
N ASP A 504 -26.37 17.62 -13.37
CA ASP A 504 -27.60 16.89 -13.02
C ASP A 504 -28.55 17.68 -12.12
N THR A 505 -28.06 18.74 -11.46
CA THR A 505 -28.90 19.59 -10.62
C THR A 505 -29.66 20.62 -11.45
N GLY A 506 -29.19 20.94 -12.66
CA GLY A 506 -29.78 21.97 -13.51
C GLY A 506 -29.53 23.41 -13.04
N ILE A 507 -28.76 23.62 -11.95
CA ILE A 507 -28.37 24.97 -11.52
C ILE A 507 -27.42 25.59 -12.55
N LYS A 508 -27.44 26.93 -12.63
CA LYS A 508 -26.53 27.71 -13.48
C LYS A 508 -25.75 28.69 -12.60
N PRO A 509 -24.58 28.30 -12.08
CA PRO A 509 -23.79 29.14 -11.20
C PRO A 509 -23.47 30.49 -11.84
N ASP A 510 -23.30 31.52 -11.01
CA ASP A 510 -22.86 32.83 -11.49
C ASP A 510 -21.38 32.80 -11.88
N ILE A 511 -20.59 32.07 -11.09
CA ILE A 511 -19.14 31.93 -11.26
C ILE A 511 -18.75 30.46 -11.04
N ILE A 512 -17.82 29.95 -11.83
CA ILE A 512 -17.26 28.58 -11.71
C ILE A 512 -15.75 28.67 -11.65
N CYS A 513 -15.14 28.03 -10.65
CA CYS A 513 -13.69 27.88 -10.55
C CYS A 513 -13.24 26.53 -11.13
N LEU A 514 -12.25 26.54 -12.01
CA LEU A 514 -11.62 25.33 -12.57
C LEU A 514 -10.10 25.40 -12.41
N ALA A 515 -9.48 24.26 -12.10
CA ALA A 515 -8.03 24.05 -12.10
C ALA A 515 -7.75 22.55 -12.27
N LYS A 516 -6.69 22.02 -11.65
CA LYS A 516 -6.36 20.58 -11.62
C LYS A 516 -6.41 19.97 -13.03
N SER A 517 -7.41 19.15 -13.33
CA SER A 517 -7.54 18.42 -14.59
C SER A 517 -7.92 19.26 -15.81
N VAL A 518 -8.17 20.56 -15.64
CA VAL A 518 -8.55 21.45 -16.75
C VAL A 518 -7.49 21.54 -17.86
N SER A 519 -6.20 21.36 -17.53
CA SER A 519 -5.11 21.34 -18.52
C SER A 519 -4.98 20.02 -19.27
N GLY A 520 -5.74 18.99 -18.89
CA GLY A 520 -5.68 17.65 -19.48
C GLY A 520 -4.45 16.82 -19.10
N TYR A 521 -3.29 17.45 -18.91
CA TYR A 521 -1.99 16.79 -18.82
C TYR A 521 -1.25 17.06 -17.49
N GLY A 522 -1.94 17.59 -16.48
CA GLY A 522 -1.34 17.95 -15.18
C GLY A 522 -0.47 19.22 -15.21
N LEU A 523 -0.47 19.95 -16.33
CA LEU A 523 0.22 21.24 -16.43
C LEU A 523 -0.52 22.31 -15.60
N PRO A 524 0.18 23.21 -14.89
CA PRO A 524 -0.47 24.24 -14.10
C PRO A 524 -1.36 25.14 -14.97
N MET A 525 -2.65 25.15 -14.65
CA MET A 525 -3.67 26.00 -15.28
C MET A 525 -4.87 26.13 -14.35
N SER A 526 -5.46 27.32 -14.34
CA SER A 526 -6.74 27.58 -13.71
C SER A 526 -7.46 28.69 -14.45
N LEU A 527 -8.79 28.69 -14.37
CA LEU A 527 -9.62 29.76 -14.91
C LEU A 527 -10.90 29.92 -14.11
N VAL A 528 -11.44 31.12 -14.18
CA VAL A 528 -12.76 31.47 -13.67
C VAL A 528 -13.68 31.67 -14.87
N LEU A 529 -14.79 30.94 -14.89
CA LEU A 529 -15.90 31.20 -15.79
C LEU A 529 -16.91 32.08 -15.03
N MET A 530 -17.36 33.18 -15.62
CA MET A 530 -18.33 34.07 -14.99
C MET A 530 -19.37 34.55 -15.98
N LYS A 531 -20.61 34.79 -15.53
CA LYS A 531 -21.65 35.31 -16.42
C LYS A 531 -21.20 36.64 -17.03
N PRO A 532 -21.51 36.94 -18.31
CA PRO A 532 -20.96 38.10 -19.00
C PRO A 532 -21.19 39.44 -18.30
N GLU A 533 -22.34 39.60 -17.64
CA GLU A 533 -22.72 40.79 -16.88
C GLU A 533 -21.90 41.01 -15.60
N LEU A 534 -21.18 39.98 -15.11
CA LEU A 534 -20.34 40.07 -13.92
C LEU A 534 -18.93 40.59 -14.24
N ASP A 535 -18.52 40.60 -15.51
CA ASP A 535 -17.18 40.99 -15.94
C ASP A 535 -17.01 42.53 -15.95
N ILE A 536 -17.03 43.10 -14.75
CA ILE A 536 -16.84 44.54 -14.50
C ILE A 536 -15.39 44.90 -14.14
N TRP A 537 -14.47 43.94 -14.31
CA TRP A 537 -13.04 44.15 -14.08
C TRP A 537 -12.52 45.32 -14.89
N GLN A 538 -11.70 46.16 -14.27
CA GLN A 538 -10.88 47.11 -15.00
C GLN A 538 -9.57 46.43 -15.44
N PRO A 539 -8.97 46.87 -16.56
CA PRO A 539 -7.72 46.29 -17.05
C PRO A 539 -6.64 46.20 -15.95
N GLY A 540 -6.15 44.99 -15.69
CA GLY A 540 -5.06 44.72 -14.76
C GLY A 540 -5.44 44.58 -13.27
N GLU A 541 -6.72 44.73 -12.89
CA GLU A 541 -7.13 44.66 -11.48
C GLU A 541 -6.89 43.30 -10.80
N HIS A 542 -6.86 42.21 -11.57
CA HIS A 542 -6.41 40.90 -11.12
C HIS A 542 -5.38 40.37 -12.11
N ASN A 543 -4.17 40.12 -11.64
CA ASN A 543 -3.03 39.81 -12.48
C ASN A 543 -2.35 38.52 -12.03
N GLY A 544 -1.51 37.96 -12.89
CA GLY A 544 -0.70 36.78 -12.60
C GLY A 544 0.23 36.50 -13.78
N THR A 545 1.53 36.40 -13.52
CA THR A 545 2.55 36.20 -14.57
C THR A 545 2.18 35.01 -15.44
N PHE A 546 2.00 33.83 -14.85
CA PHE A 546 1.80 32.57 -15.60
C PHE A 546 0.38 32.31 -16.14
N ARG A 547 -0.46 33.36 -16.30
CA ARG A 547 -1.85 33.22 -16.81
C ARG A 547 -1.95 32.78 -18.28
N GLY A 548 -0.86 32.90 -19.04
CA GLY A 548 -0.73 32.45 -20.42
C GLY A 548 0.25 31.27 -20.53
N ASN A 549 -0.12 30.11 -19.98
CA ASN A 549 0.61 28.85 -20.14
C ASN A 549 0.11 28.13 -21.40
N ASN A 550 0.81 28.31 -22.53
CA ASN A 550 0.31 27.83 -23.82
C ASN A 550 0.38 26.29 -23.95
N LEU A 551 1.34 25.64 -23.31
CA LEU A 551 1.37 24.17 -23.25
C LEU A 551 0.13 23.63 -22.54
N ALA A 552 -0.32 24.29 -21.46
CA ALA A 552 -1.56 23.91 -20.81
C ALA A 552 -2.80 24.15 -21.69
N PHE A 553 -2.83 25.22 -22.50
CA PHE A 553 -3.91 25.42 -23.48
C PHE A 553 -3.94 24.32 -24.55
N ILE A 554 -2.79 23.86 -25.02
CA ILE A 554 -2.69 22.72 -25.95
C ILE A 554 -3.24 21.45 -25.32
N GLY A 555 -2.72 21.07 -24.14
CA GLY A 555 -3.22 19.89 -23.41
C GLY A 555 -4.72 19.96 -23.12
N ALA A 556 -5.21 21.13 -22.70
CA ALA A 556 -6.61 21.36 -22.40
C ALA A 556 -7.48 21.20 -23.65
N THR A 557 -7.09 21.81 -24.77
CA THR A 557 -7.86 21.78 -26.03
C THR A 557 -8.10 20.35 -26.49
N TYR A 558 -7.05 19.52 -26.54
CA TYR A 558 -7.17 18.14 -27.00
C TYR A 558 -7.79 17.20 -25.97
N ALA A 559 -7.78 17.56 -24.69
CA ALA A 559 -8.53 16.84 -23.66
C ALA A 559 -10.04 17.02 -23.81
N LEU A 560 -10.51 18.15 -24.39
CA LEU A 560 -11.93 18.37 -24.64
C LEU A 560 -12.54 17.35 -25.59
N ASP A 561 -11.75 16.81 -26.51
CA ASP A 561 -12.23 15.84 -27.49
C ASP A 561 -12.80 14.55 -26.85
N TYR A 562 -12.33 14.18 -25.65
CA TYR A 562 -12.91 13.05 -24.91
C TYR A 562 -14.41 13.25 -24.62
N TRP A 563 -14.86 14.50 -24.50
CA TRP A 563 -16.25 14.83 -24.21
C TRP A 563 -17.18 14.74 -25.43
N HIS A 564 -16.61 14.51 -26.62
CA HIS A 564 -17.35 14.16 -27.84
C HIS A 564 -17.27 12.67 -28.16
N ASP A 565 -16.43 11.92 -27.44
CA ASP A 565 -16.24 10.49 -27.65
C ASP A 565 -17.28 9.68 -26.86
N SER A 566 -18.27 9.15 -27.59
CA SER A 566 -19.32 8.29 -27.00
C SER A 566 -18.77 7.02 -26.32
N HIS A 567 -17.62 6.50 -26.77
CA HIS A 567 -16.97 5.35 -26.14
C HIS A 567 -16.39 5.73 -24.78
N PHE A 568 -15.70 6.88 -24.69
CA PHE A 568 -15.21 7.40 -23.42
C PHE A 568 -16.34 7.63 -22.42
N LEU A 569 -17.43 8.28 -22.83
CA LEU A 569 -18.56 8.58 -21.94
C LEU A 569 -19.23 7.30 -21.42
N ARG A 570 -19.41 6.29 -22.28
CA ARG A 570 -19.93 4.98 -21.87
C ARG A 570 -18.99 4.28 -20.90
N SER A 571 -17.70 4.24 -21.24
CA SER A 571 -16.66 3.63 -20.41
C SER A 571 -16.55 4.30 -19.03
N LEU A 572 -16.68 5.64 -18.96
CA LEU A 572 -16.70 6.37 -17.70
C LEU A 572 -17.89 5.98 -16.82
N LYS A 573 -19.09 5.85 -17.42
CA LYS A 573 -20.28 5.37 -16.72
C LYS A 573 -20.08 3.94 -16.20
N ASP A 574 -19.62 3.03 -17.05
CA ASP A 574 -19.42 1.62 -16.69
C ASP A 574 -18.42 1.48 -15.53
N LYS A 575 -17.29 2.19 -15.59
CA LYS A 575 -16.30 2.20 -14.50
C LYS A 575 -16.85 2.79 -13.20
N SER A 576 -17.66 3.84 -13.29
CA SER A 576 -18.32 4.41 -12.11
C SER A 576 -19.23 3.39 -11.41
N GLU A 577 -19.99 2.61 -12.19
CA GLU A 577 -20.83 1.53 -11.67
C GLU A 577 -20.02 0.39 -11.05
N ILE A 578 -18.87 0.03 -11.65
CA ILE A 578 -17.94 -0.98 -11.10
C ILE A 578 -17.45 -0.54 -9.72
N VAL A 579 -16.90 0.68 -9.61
CA VAL A 579 -16.39 1.20 -8.32
C VAL A 579 -17.52 1.23 -7.29
N HIS A 580 -18.68 1.76 -7.64
CA HIS A 580 -19.83 1.83 -6.73
C HIS A 580 -20.21 0.46 -6.17
N LYS A 581 -20.42 -0.54 -7.04
CA LYS A 581 -20.80 -1.90 -6.63
C LYS A 581 -19.72 -2.56 -5.78
N TYR A 582 -18.45 -2.39 -6.14
CA TYR A 582 -17.33 -2.97 -5.40
C TYR A 582 -17.26 -2.38 -3.98
N LEU A 583 -17.37 -1.06 -3.84
CA LEU A 583 -17.32 -0.39 -2.55
C LEU A 583 -18.52 -0.75 -1.65
N LEU A 584 -19.72 -0.93 -2.22
CA LEU A 584 -20.89 -1.45 -1.50
C LEU A 584 -20.61 -2.85 -0.94
N GLY A 585 -20.04 -3.73 -1.75
CA GLY A 585 -19.62 -5.07 -1.31
C GLY A 585 -18.59 -5.02 -0.18
N LEU A 586 -17.61 -4.10 -0.24
CA LEU A 586 -16.66 -3.90 0.85
C LEU A 586 -17.34 -3.43 2.14
N HIS A 587 -18.27 -2.48 2.06
CA HIS A 587 -19.01 -2.02 3.23
C HIS A 587 -19.80 -3.16 3.91
N GLN A 588 -20.41 -4.05 3.12
CA GLN A 588 -21.11 -5.24 3.61
C GLN A 588 -20.17 -6.30 4.21
N ARG A 589 -18.97 -6.46 3.63
CA ARG A 589 -17.96 -7.42 4.12
C ARG A 589 -17.16 -6.93 5.32
N TYR A 590 -17.09 -5.62 5.55
CA TYR A 590 -16.33 -5.02 6.65
C TYR A 590 -17.15 -3.95 7.43
N PRO A 591 -18.40 -4.24 7.87
CA PRO A 591 -19.29 -3.27 8.53
C PRO A 591 -18.77 -2.78 9.88
N GLN A 592 -17.83 -3.50 10.49
CA GLN A 592 -17.15 -3.15 11.73
C GLN A 592 -15.98 -2.17 11.54
N LEU A 593 -15.49 -2.03 10.31
CA LEU A 593 -14.37 -1.15 9.96
C LEU A 593 -14.85 0.07 9.16
N ILE A 594 -15.76 -0.16 8.20
CA ILE A 594 -16.30 0.85 7.29
C ILE A 594 -17.62 1.37 7.85
N ARG A 595 -17.65 2.64 8.23
CA ARG A 595 -18.83 3.33 8.73
C ARG A 595 -19.84 3.63 7.62
N THR A 596 -19.36 4.13 6.49
CA THR A 596 -20.21 4.46 5.34
C THR A 596 -19.36 4.66 4.09
N ILE A 597 -19.99 4.54 2.93
CA ILE A 597 -19.40 4.88 1.65
C ILE A 597 -20.22 5.98 0.98
N ARG A 598 -19.55 6.88 0.28
CA ARG A 598 -20.20 8.00 -0.42
C ARG A 598 -19.34 8.45 -1.59
N GLY A 599 -19.98 8.90 -2.66
CA GLY A 599 -19.28 9.33 -3.86
C GLY A 599 -20.20 9.45 -5.05
N LYS A 600 -19.64 9.96 -6.16
CA LYS A 600 -20.32 10.10 -7.45
C LYS A 600 -19.28 10.02 -8.56
N GLY A 601 -19.61 9.37 -9.67
CA GLY A 601 -18.69 9.20 -10.79
C GLY A 601 -17.46 8.38 -10.37
N MET A 602 -16.28 8.98 -10.49
CA MET A 602 -14.99 8.40 -10.12
C MET A 602 -14.36 9.12 -8.91
N LEU A 603 -15.17 9.76 -8.07
CA LEU A 603 -14.76 10.34 -6.78
C LEU A 603 -15.52 9.62 -5.66
N TRP A 604 -14.79 8.84 -4.87
CA TRP A 604 -15.37 8.01 -3.80
C TRP A 604 -14.62 8.17 -2.49
N GLY A 605 -15.37 8.09 -1.39
CA GLY A 605 -14.89 8.09 -0.02
C GLY A 605 -15.38 6.84 0.71
N LEU A 606 -14.46 6.11 1.34
CA LEU A 606 -14.77 5.07 2.31
C LEU A 606 -14.44 5.62 3.69
N GLU A 607 -15.46 5.90 4.48
CA GLU A 607 -15.26 6.40 5.83
C GLU A 607 -15.12 5.25 6.81
N LEU A 608 -14.02 5.25 7.57
CA LEU A 608 -13.78 4.27 8.62
C LEU A 608 -14.19 4.82 9.98
N PHE A 609 -14.39 3.95 10.96
CA PHE A 609 -14.77 4.36 12.32
C PHE A 609 -13.69 5.17 13.05
N SER A 610 -12.42 5.05 12.65
CA SER A 610 -11.32 5.84 13.23
C SER A 610 -10.31 6.29 12.17
N SER A 611 -9.65 7.42 12.43
CA SER A 611 -8.56 7.93 11.60
C SER A 611 -7.35 7.00 11.62
N GLN A 612 -7.07 6.36 12.75
CA GLN A 612 -5.99 5.37 12.85
C GLN A 612 -6.23 4.18 11.92
N ALA A 613 -7.47 3.70 11.83
CA ALA A 613 -7.82 2.64 10.89
C ALA A 613 -7.57 3.09 9.44
N ALA A 614 -7.96 4.32 9.08
CA ALA A 614 -7.78 4.84 7.73
C ALA A 614 -6.30 4.98 7.36
N GLU A 615 -5.49 5.44 8.33
CA GLU A 615 -4.03 5.48 8.23
C GLU A 615 -3.42 4.08 8.05
N ASN A 616 -3.83 3.10 8.85
CA ASN A 616 -3.32 1.72 8.73
C ASN A 616 -3.67 1.12 7.37
N VAL A 617 -4.90 1.33 6.87
CA VAL A 617 -5.32 0.82 5.55
C VAL A 617 -4.53 1.50 4.43
N ARG A 618 -4.29 2.82 4.53
CA ARG A 618 -3.42 3.53 3.58
C ARG A 618 -2.01 2.98 3.60
N ASN A 619 -1.40 2.80 4.77
CA ASN A 619 -0.05 2.26 4.88
C ASN A 619 0.04 0.85 4.29
N GLN A 620 -0.96 0.00 4.53
CA GLN A 620 -1.02 -1.32 3.94
C GLN A 620 -1.19 -1.27 2.42
N ALA A 621 -2.00 -0.34 1.90
CA ALA A 621 -2.14 -0.12 0.47
C ALA A 621 -0.81 0.34 -0.16
N THR A 622 -0.07 1.23 0.49
CA THR A 622 1.27 1.65 0.08
C THR A 622 2.22 0.45 -0.03
N GLU A 623 2.26 -0.43 0.98
CA GLU A 623 3.09 -1.64 0.94
C GLU A 623 2.74 -2.52 -0.28
N LEU A 624 1.45 -2.67 -0.57
CA LEU A 624 0.92 -3.44 -1.70
C LEU A 624 1.08 -2.74 -3.07
N GLY A 625 1.55 -1.49 -3.13
CA GLY A 625 1.73 -0.76 -4.39
C GLY A 625 0.48 -0.01 -4.87
N LEU A 626 -0.42 0.39 -3.96
CA LEU A 626 -1.59 1.22 -4.27
C LEU A 626 -1.45 2.62 -3.65
N ILE A 627 -1.57 3.66 -4.47
CA ILE A 627 -1.53 5.06 -4.04
C ILE A 627 -2.96 5.55 -3.80
N ILE A 628 -3.33 5.76 -2.54
CA ILE A 628 -4.64 6.25 -2.06
C ILE A 628 -4.46 7.26 -0.92
N GLU A 629 -5.28 8.29 -0.81
CA GLU A 629 -5.08 9.29 0.25
C GLU A 629 -6.23 9.35 1.24
N THR A 630 -5.91 9.78 2.46
CA THR A 630 -6.87 10.04 3.52
C THR A 630 -7.38 11.49 3.49
N CYS A 631 -8.67 11.69 3.71
CA CYS A 631 -9.30 12.99 3.82
C CYS A 631 -10.35 13.02 4.94
N GLY A 632 -11.14 14.09 4.99
CA GLY A 632 -12.06 14.35 6.09
C GLY A 632 -11.43 15.17 7.22
N PRO A 633 -12.26 15.76 8.09
CA PRO A 633 -11.80 16.63 9.17
C PRO A 633 -10.81 15.93 10.12
N LEU A 634 -11.00 14.62 10.36
CA LEU A 634 -10.16 13.81 11.22
C LEU A 634 -9.16 12.93 10.44
N GLY A 635 -9.20 12.93 9.11
CA GLY A 635 -8.40 12.02 8.29
C GLY A 635 -8.94 10.58 8.27
N GLN A 636 -10.25 10.42 8.50
CA GLN A 636 -10.92 9.12 8.66
C GLN A 636 -11.51 8.53 7.37
N VAL A 637 -11.38 9.22 6.24
CA VAL A 637 -11.97 8.82 4.96
C VAL A 637 -10.87 8.45 3.97
N ILE A 638 -10.91 7.24 3.42
CA ILE A 638 -10.06 6.87 2.29
C ILE A 638 -10.70 7.42 1.01
N LYS A 639 -9.98 8.28 0.29
CA LYS A 639 -10.44 8.93 -0.94
C LYS A 639 -9.84 8.25 -2.16
N LEU A 640 -10.71 7.88 -3.09
CA LEU A 640 -10.36 7.27 -4.37
C LEU A 640 -10.65 8.25 -5.51
N LEU A 641 -9.62 8.49 -6.32
CA LEU A 641 -9.57 9.39 -7.47
C LEU A 641 -8.79 8.74 -8.65
N PRO A 642 -9.12 7.52 -9.10
CA PRO A 642 -8.44 6.90 -10.26
C PRO A 642 -8.60 7.74 -11.54
N PRO A 643 -7.69 7.68 -12.53
CA PRO A 643 -7.89 8.34 -13.81
C PRO A 643 -9.20 7.88 -14.47
N LEU A 644 -9.92 8.78 -15.15
CA LEU A 644 -11.15 8.44 -15.90
C LEU A 644 -10.85 7.47 -17.06
N THR A 645 -9.62 7.54 -17.58
CA THR A 645 -9.09 6.69 -18.64
C THR A 645 -8.50 5.36 -18.15
N ILE A 646 -8.51 5.07 -16.84
CA ILE A 646 -7.96 3.82 -16.29
C ILE A 646 -8.57 2.58 -16.97
N GLU A 647 -7.76 1.59 -17.29
CA GLU A 647 -8.22 0.32 -17.85
C GLU A 647 -9.01 -0.48 -16.79
N ILE A 648 -10.06 -1.20 -17.21
CA ILE A 648 -10.97 -1.90 -16.27
C ILE A 648 -10.20 -2.91 -15.39
N ASN A 649 -9.30 -3.69 -15.99
CA ASN A 649 -8.48 -4.66 -15.26
C ASN A 649 -7.55 -3.99 -14.24
N VAL A 650 -7.01 -2.80 -14.53
CA VAL A 650 -6.16 -2.05 -13.61
C VAL A 650 -6.99 -1.44 -12.47
N LEU A 651 -8.20 -0.96 -12.79
CA LEU A 651 -9.16 -0.48 -11.80
C LEU A 651 -9.58 -1.58 -10.83
N GLU A 652 -9.98 -2.75 -11.34
CA GLU A 652 -10.35 -3.91 -10.52
C GLU A 652 -9.18 -4.40 -9.67
N HIS A 653 -7.96 -4.42 -10.22
CA HIS A 653 -6.77 -4.76 -9.44
C HIS A 653 -6.52 -3.76 -8.30
N GLY A 654 -6.63 -2.46 -8.55
CA GLY A 654 -6.50 -1.45 -7.49
C GLY A 654 -7.57 -1.61 -6.39
N LEU A 655 -8.81 -1.95 -6.75
CA LEU A 655 -9.88 -2.24 -5.80
C LEU A 655 -9.60 -3.52 -4.98
N LEU A 656 -9.01 -4.54 -5.60
CA LEU A 656 -8.57 -5.75 -4.91
C LEU A 656 -7.43 -5.46 -3.91
N LEU A 657 -6.48 -4.61 -4.27
CA LEU A 657 -5.42 -4.19 -3.34
C LEU A 657 -5.99 -3.44 -2.14
N LEU A 658 -6.98 -2.55 -2.35
CA LEU A 658 -7.70 -1.88 -1.27
C LEU A 658 -8.41 -2.89 -0.35
N GLU A 659 -9.05 -3.92 -0.92
CA GLU A 659 -9.67 -4.99 -0.14
C GLU A 659 -8.66 -5.77 0.70
N LYS A 660 -7.52 -6.14 0.12
CA LYS A 660 -6.43 -6.82 0.85
C LYS A 660 -5.96 -5.99 2.03
N SER A 661 -5.82 -4.68 1.84
CA SER A 661 -5.49 -3.74 2.92
C SER A 661 -6.52 -3.72 4.04
N LEU A 662 -7.81 -3.61 3.69
CA LEU A 662 -8.91 -3.63 4.67
C LEU A 662 -8.92 -4.93 5.48
N LYS A 663 -8.74 -6.07 4.80
CA LYS A 663 -8.69 -7.40 5.44
C LYS A 663 -7.56 -7.49 6.46
N GLN A 664 -6.34 -7.09 6.08
CA GLN A 664 -5.19 -7.17 6.98
C GLN A 664 -5.36 -6.27 8.22
N VAL A 665 -5.89 -5.06 8.04
CA VAL A 665 -6.16 -4.16 9.17
C VAL A 665 -7.29 -4.70 10.05
N SER A 666 -8.32 -5.33 9.49
CA SER A 666 -9.39 -5.95 10.28
C SER A 666 -8.87 -7.06 11.22
N VAL A 667 -7.91 -7.86 10.74
CA VAL A 667 -7.23 -8.90 11.53
C VAL A 667 -6.40 -8.28 12.64
N GLN A 668 -5.58 -7.26 12.32
CA GLN A 668 -4.72 -6.58 13.30
C GLN A 668 -5.51 -5.94 14.44
N LEU A 669 -6.69 -5.40 14.14
CA LEU A 669 -7.55 -4.75 15.14
C LEU A 669 -8.40 -5.75 15.95
N GLY A 670 -8.29 -7.06 15.69
CA GLY A 670 -9.08 -8.09 16.36
C GLY A 670 -10.58 -7.97 16.07
N VAL A 671 -10.96 -7.21 15.04
CA VAL A 671 -12.34 -7.05 14.57
C VAL A 671 -12.56 -7.93 13.35
N GLU A 672 -12.03 -9.15 13.42
CA GLU A 672 -12.34 -10.16 12.42
C GLU A 672 -13.85 -10.36 12.38
N ASN A 673 -14.41 -10.39 11.17
CA ASN A 673 -15.69 -11.04 11.01
C ASN A 673 -15.48 -12.52 11.34
N LYS A 674 -15.85 -12.92 12.56
CA LYS A 674 -16.54 -14.20 12.71
C LYS A 674 -17.70 -14.09 11.73
N THR A 675 -17.52 -14.67 10.55
CA THR A 675 -18.59 -14.84 9.59
C THR A 675 -19.55 -15.82 10.26
N ASP A 676 -20.43 -15.26 11.09
CA ASP A 676 -21.62 -15.94 11.55
C ASP A 676 -22.48 -16.06 10.30
N THR A 677 -22.44 -17.24 9.69
CA THR A 677 -23.16 -17.61 8.46
C THR A 677 -24.68 -17.61 8.63
N SER A 678 -25.19 -17.11 9.77
CA SER A 678 -26.59 -17.08 10.16
C SER A 678 -27.39 -15.86 9.70
N SER A 679 -26.78 -14.90 8.99
CA SER A 679 -27.49 -13.73 8.43
C SER A 679 -27.10 -13.40 6.99
N LEU A 680 -27.30 -14.36 6.09
CA LEU A 680 -27.24 -14.13 4.64
C LEU A 680 -28.48 -13.34 4.18
N THR A 681 -28.27 -12.35 3.31
CA THR A 681 -29.38 -11.66 2.61
C THR A 681 -29.39 -12.05 1.13
N PRO A 682 -30.51 -11.85 0.40
CA PRO A 682 -30.65 -12.32 -0.99
C PRO A 682 -29.67 -11.73 -2.03
N HIS A 683 -28.71 -10.90 -1.61
CA HIS A 683 -27.72 -10.24 -2.48
C HIS A 683 -26.30 -10.80 -2.38
N ASP A 684 -26.05 -11.79 -1.52
CA ASP A 684 -24.74 -12.44 -1.41
C ASP A 684 -24.54 -13.44 -2.57
N THR A 685 -23.70 -13.08 -3.55
CA THR A 685 -23.35 -13.96 -4.66
C THR A 685 -22.32 -15.02 -4.22
N LEU A 686 -22.76 -16.28 -4.21
CA LEU A 686 -21.95 -17.50 -3.93
C LEU A 686 -20.57 -17.54 -4.62
N PHE A 687 -20.41 -16.90 -5.77
CA PHE A 687 -19.16 -16.83 -6.53
C PHE A 687 -17.99 -16.16 -5.78
N TYR A 688 -18.26 -15.12 -4.98
CA TYR A 688 -17.20 -14.34 -4.32
C TYR A 688 -16.61 -15.07 -3.10
N GLN A 689 -17.40 -15.95 -2.49
CA GLN A 689 -16.94 -16.79 -1.38
C GLN A 689 -16.08 -17.96 -1.87
N ASP A 690 -16.38 -18.54 -3.04
CA ASP A 690 -15.58 -19.61 -3.65
C ASP A 690 -14.18 -19.12 -4.07
N GLU A 691 -14.04 -17.94 -4.67
CA GLU A 691 -12.73 -17.40 -5.07
C GLU A 691 -11.83 -17.11 -3.86
N ILE A 692 -12.38 -16.54 -2.78
CA ILE A 692 -11.62 -16.24 -1.56
C ILE A 692 -11.23 -17.52 -0.82
N LEU A 693 -12.10 -18.54 -0.80
CA LEU A 693 -11.80 -19.82 -0.16
C LEU A 693 -10.73 -20.61 -0.93
N ILE A 694 -10.72 -20.50 -2.27
CA ILE A 694 -9.72 -21.10 -3.15
C ILE A 694 -8.37 -20.38 -3.03
N GLU A 695 -8.34 -19.03 -3.06
CA GLU A 695 -7.10 -18.25 -2.87
C GLU A 695 -6.45 -18.49 -1.50
N LYS A 696 -7.24 -18.49 -0.43
CA LYS A 696 -6.74 -18.64 0.96
C LYS A 696 -6.13 -20.02 1.21
N LYS A 697 -6.52 -21.03 0.41
CA LYS A 697 -6.15 -22.45 0.57
C LYS A 697 -5.04 -22.87 -0.42
N LEU A 698 -4.80 -22.07 -1.48
CA LEU A 698 -3.60 -22.12 -2.33
C LEU A 698 -2.39 -21.42 -1.66
N LEU A 699 -2.62 -20.35 -0.89
CA LEU A 699 -1.55 -19.58 -0.23
C LEU A 699 -0.90 -20.30 0.95
N SER A 700 -1.59 -21.26 1.57
CA SER A 700 -1.13 -22.04 2.73
C SER A 700 -0.31 -23.29 2.37
N LEU A 701 0.08 -23.43 1.10
CA LEU A 701 0.93 -24.51 0.58
C LEU A 701 2.41 -24.08 0.60
N ASP A 702 3.34 -24.99 0.91
CA ASP A 702 4.78 -24.72 0.97
C ASP A 702 5.47 -24.65 -0.41
N GLU A 703 6.75 -24.29 -0.46
CA GLU A 703 7.48 -24.04 -1.73
C GLU A 703 7.70 -25.30 -2.59
N ASN A 704 7.61 -26.51 -2.03
CA ASN A 704 7.56 -27.74 -2.83
C ASN A 704 6.15 -28.00 -3.39
N GLU A 705 5.10 -27.50 -2.73
CA GLU A 705 3.70 -27.59 -3.19
C GLU A 705 3.31 -26.48 -4.20
N LYS A 706 4.13 -25.43 -4.36
CA LYS A 706 3.95 -24.29 -5.26
C LYS A 706 4.70 -24.38 -6.59
N SER A 707 5.40 -25.48 -6.85
CA SER A 707 6.28 -25.60 -8.03
C SER A 707 5.52 -25.49 -9.38
N SER A 708 4.19 -25.73 -9.38
CA SER A 708 3.27 -25.25 -10.43
C SER A 708 1.82 -25.10 -9.93
N LEU A 709 1.03 -24.23 -10.59
CA LEU A 709 -0.40 -24.00 -10.32
C LEU A 709 -1.25 -25.29 -10.29
N LEU A 710 -0.79 -26.33 -11.01
CA LEU A 710 -1.42 -27.65 -11.11
C LEU A 710 -1.18 -28.51 -9.86
N GLU A 711 -0.02 -28.40 -9.22
CA GLU A 711 0.30 -29.09 -7.96
C GLU A 711 -0.43 -28.45 -6.78
N ALA A 712 -0.54 -27.12 -6.79
CA ALA A 712 -1.37 -26.38 -5.85
C ALA A 712 -2.87 -26.74 -5.99
N GLN A 713 -3.37 -26.93 -7.21
CA GLN A 713 -4.71 -27.45 -7.49
C GLN A 713 -4.92 -28.90 -7.02
N LYS A 714 -3.91 -29.77 -7.20
CA LYS A 714 -3.95 -31.17 -6.74
C LYS A 714 -3.93 -31.27 -5.22
N SER A 715 -3.04 -30.54 -4.55
CA SER A 715 -2.99 -30.50 -3.07
C SER A 715 -4.27 -29.90 -2.48
N LEU A 716 -4.84 -28.87 -3.13
CA LEU A 716 -6.14 -28.28 -2.75
C LEU A 716 -7.32 -29.23 -2.94
N SER A 717 -7.38 -29.94 -4.08
CA SER A 717 -8.41 -30.97 -4.34
C SER A 717 -8.27 -32.13 -3.35
N GLN A 718 -7.03 -32.52 -3.04
CA GLN A 718 -6.73 -33.57 -2.07
C GLN A 718 -7.10 -33.16 -0.64
N LYS A 719 -6.81 -31.93 -0.20
CA LYS A 719 -7.23 -31.40 1.12
C LYS A 719 -8.76 -31.21 1.24
N LEU A 720 -9.46 -30.93 0.14
CA LEU A 720 -10.93 -30.86 0.09
C LEU A 720 -11.57 -32.26 0.17
N VAL A 721 -10.90 -33.27 -0.38
CA VAL A 721 -11.24 -34.69 -0.26
C VAL A 721 -10.96 -35.21 1.16
N ASP A 722 -9.78 -34.94 1.72
CA ASP A 722 -9.33 -35.43 3.02
C ASP A 722 -10.12 -34.80 4.19
N GLY A 723 -10.70 -33.62 3.99
CA GLY A 723 -11.59 -32.93 4.94
C GLY A 723 -13.06 -33.39 4.92
N GLY A 724 -13.42 -34.41 4.13
CA GLY A 724 -14.73 -35.06 4.22
C GLY A 724 -15.88 -34.31 3.55
N LEU A 725 -15.68 -33.78 2.33
CA LEU A 725 -16.80 -33.59 1.41
C LEU A 725 -17.16 -34.95 0.79
N ASN A 726 -17.77 -35.78 1.62
CA ASN A 726 -18.18 -37.14 1.30
C ASN A 726 -19.69 -37.15 1.07
N PHE A 727 -20.10 -37.29 -0.19
CA PHE A 727 -21.43 -37.79 -0.52
C PHE A 727 -21.26 -39.21 -1.05
N GLU A 728 -21.75 -40.17 -0.26
CA GLU A 728 -21.76 -41.61 -0.57
C GLU A 728 -20.41 -42.24 -0.92
N GLY A 729 -19.33 -41.80 -0.27
CA GLY A 729 -18.13 -42.62 -0.16
C GLY A 729 -17.34 -42.85 -1.46
N LYS A 730 -17.48 -41.99 -2.49
CA LYS A 730 -16.54 -41.90 -3.62
C LYS A 730 -16.16 -40.47 -3.95
N ASN A 731 -14.86 -40.24 -4.16
CA ASN A 731 -14.28 -38.94 -4.49
C ASN A 731 -14.67 -38.50 -5.91
N TYR A 732 -15.38 -37.38 -6.03
CA TYR A 732 -15.75 -36.79 -7.32
C TYR A 732 -14.66 -35.82 -7.81
N PRO A 733 -14.18 -35.93 -9.06
CA PRO A 733 -13.36 -34.90 -9.66
C PRO A 733 -14.29 -33.75 -10.08
N VAL A 734 -14.29 -32.68 -9.28
CA VAL A 734 -14.86 -31.39 -9.71
C VAL A 734 -13.98 -30.87 -10.85
N SER A 735 -14.49 -30.90 -12.09
CA SER A 735 -13.90 -30.13 -13.18
C SER A 735 -14.74 -28.89 -13.39
N ILE A 736 -14.19 -27.76 -12.96
CA ILE A 736 -14.65 -26.43 -13.31
C ILE A 736 -14.11 -26.11 -14.72
N ARG A 737 -14.93 -25.41 -15.53
CA ARG A 737 -14.57 -24.39 -16.57
C ARG A 737 -14.83 -24.76 -18.03
N PRO A 738 -14.94 -23.72 -18.89
CA PRO A 738 -13.77 -23.40 -19.70
C PRO A 738 -13.37 -21.92 -19.68
N LEU A 739 -12.06 -21.70 -19.49
CA LEU A 739 -11.31 -20.55 -19.97
C LEU A 739 -10.69 -20.93 -21.33
N ILE A 740 -10.37 -19.94 -22.16
CA ILE A 740 -9.75 -20.10 -23.47
C ILE A 740 -8.39 -20.81 -23.36
N LEU A 741 -8.20 -21.85 -24.17
CA LEU A 741 -7.06 -22.78 -24.13
C LEU A 741 -6.08 -22.51 -25.27
N SER A 742 -4.80 -22.77 -25.05
CA SER A 742 -3.75 -22.65 -26.07
C SER A 742 -3.63 -23.91 -26.94
N ASP A 743 -3.09 -23.76 -28.16
CA ASP A 743 -3.00 -24.79 -29.22
C ASP A 743 -2.25 -26.10 -28.86
N ASN A 744 -1.61 -26.16 -27.69
CA ASN A 744 -0.97 -27.40 -27.21
C ASN A 744 -1.97 -28.27 -26.42
N LEU A 745 -2.89 -27.66 -25.66
CA LEU A 745 -3.93 -28.35 -24.91
C LEU A 745 -5.02 -28.94 -25.84
N ILE A 746 -5.23 -28.34 -27.01
CA ILE A 746 -6.08 -28.88 -28.09
C ILE A 746 -5.51 -30.21 -28.62
N ARG A 747 -4.19 -30.42 -28.59
CA ARG A 747 -3.55 -31.63 -29.12
C ARG A 747 -3.50 -32.81 -28.15
N GLN A 748 -3.54 -32.57 -26.84
CA GLN A 748 -3.55 -33.64 -25.82
C GLN A 748 -4.97 -34.13 -25.49
N LEU A 749 -5.98 -33.25 -25.55
CA LEU A 749 -7.40 -33.61 -25.41
C LEU A 749 -7.88 -34.62 -26.46
N ALA A 750 -7.24 -34.64 -27.63
CA ALA A 750 -7.53 -35.58 -28.71
C ALA A 750 -7.12 -37.05 -28.41
N SER A 751 -6.39 -37.33 -27.33
CA SER A 751 -5.82 -38.67 -27.06
C SER A 751 -6.52 -39.48 -25.95
N ILE A 752 -7.44 -38.89 -25.18
CA ILE A 752 -8.13 -39.52 -24.04
C ILE A 752 -9.58 -39.90 -24.42
N GLY A 753 -9.77 -40.41 -25.64
CA GLY A 753 -11.08 -40.62 -26.26
C GLY A 753 -11.68 -42.03 -26.17
N GLU A 754 -11.01 -43.05 -25.64
CA GLU A 754 -11.45 -44.44 -25.95
C GLU A 754 -11.66 -45.40 -24.76
N ARG A 755 -11.30 -45.06 -23.52
CA ARG A 755 -11.35 -46.04 -22.39
C ARG A 755 -12.44 -45.82 -21.33
N PHE A 756 -13.21 -44.73 -21.43
CA PHE A 756 -14.15 -44.33 -20.38
C PHE A 756 -15.57 -44.90 -20.56
N THR A 757 -15.94 -45.32 -21.77
CA THR A 757 -17.24 -45.89 -22.15
C THR A 757 -17.46 -47.32 -21.60
N GLU A 758 -16.38 -48.09 -21.44
CA GLU A 758 -16.42 -49.55 -21.21
C GLU A 758 -16.76 -49.96 -19.76
N ILE A 759 -16.66 -49.03 -18.80
CA ILE A 759 -16.95 -49.31 -17.37
C ILE A 759 -18.43 -48.98 -17.05
N PHE A 760 -19.04 -48.04 -17.77
CA PHE A 760 -20.42 -47.59 -17.59
C PHE A 760 -21.45 -48.63 -18.06
N GLU A 761 -21.14 -49.35 -19.15
CA GLU A 761 -21.95 -50.48 -19.64
C GLU A 761 -22.09 -51.62 -18.61
N LYS A 762 -21.07 -51.87 -17.78
CA LYS A 762 -21.09 -52.98 -16.80
C LYS A 762 -21.99 -52.74 -15.59
N PHE A 763 -22.35 -51.48 -15.33
CA PHE A 763 -23.20 -51.11 -14.19
C PHE A 763 -24.69 -51.01 -14.59
N ALA A 764 -24.98 -50.51 -15.80
CA ALA A 764 -26.31 -50.52 -16.40
C ALA A 764 -26.91 -51.95 -16.45
N HIS A 765 -26.07 -52.94 -16.73
CA HIS A 765 -26.46 -54.35 -16.80
C HIS A 765 -26.94 -54.97 -15.47
N ALA A 766 -26.54 -54.43 -14.31
CA ALA A 766 -26.94 -54.97 -12.99
C ALA A 766 -28.32 -54.46 -12.52
N TRP A 767 -28.80 -53.34 -13.08
CA TRP A 767 -30.09 -52.73 -12.75
C TRP A 767 -31.26 -53.36 -13.53
N VAL A 768 -30.96 -54.03 -14.65
CA VAL A 768 -31.93 -54.74 -15.51
C VAL A 768 -32.60 -55.94 -14.84
N GLU A 769 -31.96 -56.58 -13.85
CA GLU A 769 -32.35 -57.93 -13.40
C GLU A 769 -33.19 -58.01 -12.11
N ASN A 770 -33.57 -56.90 -11.46
CA ASN A 770 -34.32 -56.97 -10.18
C ASN A 770 -35.83 -56.67 -10.30
N VAL A 771 -36.62 -57.75 -10.33
CA VAL A 771 -38.07 -57.80 -10.68
C VAL A 771 -39.02 -57.16 -9.64
N SER A 772 -38.56 -56.89 -8.41
CA SER A 772 -39.39 -56.42 -7.29
C SER A 772 -39.98 -55.00 -7.44
N ILE A 773 -39.35 -54.13 -8.25
CA ILE A 773 -39.72 -52.71 -8.32
C ILE A 773 -40.91 -52.44 -9.27
N ARG A 774 -41.21 -53.35 -10.21
CA ARG A 774 -42.18 -53.11 -11.30
C ARG A 774 -43.66 -53.40 -10.95
N GLU A 775 -44.00 -53.92 -9.76
CA GLU A 775 -45.37 -54.36 -9.43
C GLU A 775 -46.32 -53.27 -8.88
N TYR A 776 -45.84 -52.09 -8.49
CA TYR A 776 -46.65 -51.18 -7.66
C TYR A 776 -47.59 -50.20 -8.38
N PHE A 777 -47.49 -49.97 -9.70
CA PHE A 777 -48.28 -48.88 -10.34
C PHE A 777 -48.82 -49.23 -11.76
N PRO A 778 -49.98 -49.93 -11.86
CA PRO A 778 -50.50 -50.47 -13.11
C PRO A 778 -51.24 -49.47 -14.03
N ALA A 779 -51.55 -48.26 -13.56
CA ALA A 779 -52.50 -47.36 -14.23
C ALA A 779 -51.91 -46.47 -15.33
N TYR A 780 -50.58 -46.34 -15.44
CA TYR A 780 -49.94 -45.37 -16.33
C TYR A 780 -49.26 -46.01 -17.54
N LYS A 781 -49.81 -47.12 -18.03
CA LYS A 781 -49.13 -47.99 -18.98
C LYS A 781 -49.04 -47.43 -20.41
N LYS A 782 -49.89 -46.46 -20.83
CA LYS A 782 -49.97 -45.97 -22.23
C LYS A 782 -50.68 -44.61 -22.41
N SER A 783 -49.99 -43.46 -22.37
CA SER A 783 -50.22 -42.21 -23.17
C SER A 783 -49.60 -40.95 -22.55
N GLU A 784 -49.10 -40.05 -23.38
CA GLU A 784 -48.21 -38.89 -23.10
C GLU A 784 -48.95 -37.55 -22.87
N HIS A 785 -48.30 -36.68 -22.07
CA HIS A 785 -48.60 -35.28 -21.65
C HIS A 785 -49.59 -35.03 -20.49
N TYR A 786 -49.11 -34.26 -19.50
CA TYR A 786 -49.90 -33.65 -18.41
C TYR A 786 -49.75 -32.12 -18.45
N LEU A 787 -50.87 -31.40 -18.27
CA LEU A 787 -50.94 -29.94 -18.22
C LEU A 787 -51.71 -29.55 -16.93
N PHE A 788 -51.14 -28.71 -16.07
CA PHE A 788 -51.79 -28.23 -14.85
C PHE A 788 -52.15 -26.74 -14.98
N ASN A 789 -53.39 -26.39 -14.63
CA ASN A 789 -53.91 -25.02 -14.63
C ASN A 789 -54.25 -24.63 -13.17
N LEU A 790 -53.63 -23.58 -12.62
CA LEU A 790 -53.93 -23.07 -11.26
C LEU A 790 -54.70 -21.74 -11.34
N PRO A 791 -55.76 -21.54 -10.56
CA PRO A 791 -56.61 -20.36 -10.64
C PRO A 791 -56.03 -19.15 -9.87
N ASN A 792 -56.26 -17.98 -10.45
CA ASN A 792 -55.96 -16.61 -9.99
C ASN A 792 -54.48 -16.16 -10.07
N HIS A 793 -54.25 -15.30 -11.08
CA HIS A 793 -53.03 -14.63 -11.55
C HIS A 793 -52.29 -15.30 -12.74
N THR A 794 -52.33 -14.63 -13.90
CA THR A 794 -51.67 -14.91 -15.19
C THR A 794 -50.31 -14.19 -15.31
N PRO A 795 -49.40 -14.57 -16.24
CA PRO A 795 -49.06 -15.89 -16.77
C PRO A 795 -47.55 -16.17 -16.62
N LEU A 796 -47.17 -17.12 -15.76
CA LEU A 796 -45.92 -17.87 -15.93
C LEU A 796 -46.34 -19.28 -16.35
N THR A 797 -46.44 -19.49 -17.65
CA THR A 797 -46.70 -20.81 -18.22
C THR A 797 -45.40 -21.59 -18.20
N ARG A 798 -45.22 -22.47 -17.21
CA ARG A 798 -44.11 -23.42 -17.19
C ARG A 798 -44.40 -24.55 -18.17
N ILE A 799 -43.54 -24.73 -19.17
CA ILE A 799 -43.59 -25.88 -20.07
C ILE A 799 -42.54 -26.87 -19.57
N PHE A 800 -43.00 -28.05 -19.12
CA PHE A 800 -42.11 -29.17 -18.82
C PHE A 800 -42.03 -30.06 -20.05
N ARG A 801 -40.82 -30.25 -20.59
CA ARG A 801 -40.56 -31.21 -21.66
C ARG A 801 -39.78 -32.39 -21.10
N LEU A 802 -40.41 -33.56 -21.15
CA LEU A 802 -39.80 -34.86 -20.92
C LEU A 802 -39.68 -35.53 -22.30
N ASP A 803 -38.53 -35.43 -22.94
CA ASP A 803 -38.20 -36.26 -24.09
C ASP A 803 -37.48 -37.52 -23.57
N GLY A 804 -38.16 -38.65 -23.63
CA GLY A 804 -37.64 -39.96 -23.24
C GLY A 804 -37.43 -40.86 -24.45
N LEU A 805 -36.17 -41.25 -24.70
CA LEU A 805 -35.81 -42.58 -25.21
C LEU A 805 -34.60 -43.10 -24.40
N PHE A 806 -34.95 -43.66 -23.25
CA PHE A 806 -34.37 -44.76 -22.44
C PHE A 806 -32.87 -45.13 -22.53
N SER A 807 -32.15 -44.91 -21.43
CA SER A 807 -31.27 -45.93 -20.81
C SER A 807 -31.74 -46.21 -19.38
N GLU A 808 -31.43 -47.40 -18.88
CA GLU A 808 -32.21 -48.15 -17.88
C GLU A 808 -32.05 -47.70 -16.41
N ASP A 809 -31.32 -46.64 -16.10
CA ASP A 809 -30.79 -46.35 -14.77
C ASP A 809 -31.47 -45.19 -14.01
N GLY A 810 -32.71 -44.85 -14.38
CA GLY A 810 -33.67 -44.27 -13.42
C GLY A 810 -33.28 -42.92 -12.77
N THR A 811 -32.45 -42.10 -13.41
CA THR A 811 -32.21 -40.72 -12.97
C THR A 811 -33.12 -39.76 -13.76
N TYR A 812 -33.88 -38.92 -13.06
CA TYR A 812 -34.70 -37.87 -13.68
C TYR A 812 -33.88 -36.59 -13.84
N GLN A 813 -33.92 -35.99 -15.03
CA GLN A 813 -33.61 -34.57 -15.22
C GLN A 813 -34.92 -33.78 -15.25
N ILE A 814 -35.03 -32.76 -14.38
CA ILE A 814 -35.97 -31.66 -14.61
C ILE A 814 -35.18 -30.59 -15.39
N LEU A 815 -35.49 -30.46 -16.67
CA LEU A 815 -35.06 -29.33 -17.48
C LEU A 815 -36.00 -28.16 -17.21
N GLU A 816 -35.52 -27.13 -16.50
CA GLU A 816 -36.16 -25.81 -16.54
C GLU A 816 -35.47 -24.98 -17.63
N THR A 817 -36.08 -24.93 -18.81
CA THR A 817 -35.66 -24.00 -19.88
C THR A 817 -36.58 -22.79 -19.85
N ASN A 818 -36.05 -21.64 -19.44
CA ASN A 818 -36.70 -20.36 -19.64
C ASN A 818 -36.37 -19.88 -21.07
N THR A 819 -37.37 -19.82 -21.94
CA THR A 819 -37.29 -19.19 -23.27
C THR A 819 -38.01 -17.85 -23.12
N ASP A 820 -37.36 -16.69 -22.96
CA ASP A 820 -36.30 -16.04 -23.75
C ASP A 820 -35.42 -15.21 -22.77
N CYS A 821 -34.08 -15.14 -22.75
CA CYS A 821 -33.03 -15.15 -23.76
C CYS A 821 -31.66 -15.35 -23.03
N PRO A 822 -30.53 -15.52 -23.75
CA PRO A 822 -29.61 -16.66 -23.68
C PRO A 822 -28.60 -16.61 -22.52
N GLY A 823 -28.61 -17.63 -21.65
CA GLY A 823 -27.62 -17.80 -20.58
C GLY A 823 -28.27 -18.22 -19.26
N GLY A 824 -28.72 -19.47 -19.20
CA GLY A 824 -29.34 -20.05 -18.01
C GLY A 824 -28.37 -20.15 -16.83
N VAL A 825 -28.87 -19.84 -15.63
CA VAL A 825 -28.19 -20.07 -14.35
C VAL A 825 -29.05 -21.05 -13.55
N ILE A 826 -28.43 -22.17 -13.14
CA ILE A 826 -29.00 -23.12 -12.18
C ILE A 826 -28.68 -22.59 -10.77
N GLN A 827 -29.70 -22.36 -9.94
CA GLN A 827 -29.54 -22.14 -8.51
C GLN A 827 -29.88 -23.42 -7.75
N ASN A 828 -28.93 -23.95 -6.98
CA ASN A 828 -29.19 -25.00 -6.00
C ASN A 828 -29.04 -24.42 -4.59
N GLY A 829 -30.09 -24.59 -3.77
CA GLY A 829 -30.10 -24.34 -2.33
C GLY A 829 -30.32 -25.64 -1.55
N ILE A 830 -29.78 -25.69 -0.33
CA ILE A 830 -29.65 -26.86 0.54
C ILE A 830 -30.84 -26.98 1.51
N ALA A 831 -31.27 -28.21 1.79
CA ALA A 831 -31.84 -28.65 3.07
C ALA A 831 -31.32 -30.08 3.30
N GLY A 832 -30.77 -30.52 4.43
CA GLY A 832 -30.86 -30.04 5.81
C GLY A 832 -31.21 -31.27 6.67
N ALA A 833 -30.30 -31.63 7.60
CA ALA A 833 -30.30 -32.78 8.54
C ALA A 833 -30.04 -34.15 7.90
N LEU A 834 -29.11 -34.98 8.38
CA LEU A 834 -28.48 -35.11 9.70
C LEU A 834 -27.05 -35.63 9.52
#